data_AF-A0A4Q1AMR8-F1
#
_entry.id   AF-A0A4Q1AMR8-F1
#
_cell.length_a   1.000
_cell.length_b   1.000
_cell.length_c   1.000
_cell.angle_alpha   90.00
_cell.angle_beta   90.00
_cell.angle_gamma   90.00
#
_symmetry.space_group_name_H-M   'P 1'
#
loop_
_entity.id
_entity.type
_entity.pdbx_description
1 polymer ?
#
loop_
_entity_poly.entity_id
_entity_poly.type
_entity_poly.pdbx_seq_one_letter_code
_entity_poly.pdbx_strand_id
1 'polypeptide(L)'
;MFKNISYNLKNLILLLLVFVFGLIFLISLHLFFLNLIENLDKKTENLKAKMEIGELIVNDLHKIRSDFYELATSTTNVRGMKLINQRIENKVEEIEDSLNILENGGRLERTIRLNIVGHNDTKKIISYKKDNNNISLEVIDLSPKIIQFEEMLQTLNELLKKQFSLKRENNLEGFLKQNKTIKRFYKSTPAFFVRVTENANRLLYEGTIELKKLQDEIKKQKKQYTQLELLLILMIILTVLILGFLIAIQINKNTKNLQIQERSTRGILDAQKNIVVVSNGDYMIDANQALVEFFDGYNNFNDFKKDHICICDFFIDIKDDDYIVDKDYDGRMWFEYILDNPNKLHKVAMYKQKSLNYFTITATKKILDSQNFIVIVALNNITTEIQTQKKLKALNDNLENIVNHKTKELQDLNETLELRIKEEVEKNREKDKTLIQQGRFAALGEMIGNIAHQWRQPLSAISSTVSSMQIQRQLAIASDKDIDSSYESIMKYVQFLNQTIEDFRSFFRKDKEQIKFNIIEVLNNSLSITSAVYKDNEIILTLDIKEEQLISKGFPNELSQVFLNILNNAKDVLKEKKFEKRHVYIKAYSTKINNVIEIFDSAGGIPVHAKDKVFDPYFTTKHKSQGTGIGLYMSKDIIEKHMKGSLTAINSDFFIEQYHYFGACFKIELPKL
;
A
#
# COMPACT_ATOMS: atom_id res chain seq x y z
N MET A 1 42.64 -19.05 -52.41
CA MET A 1 41.21 -19.07 -52.01
C MET A 1 40.95 -19.86 -50.71
N PHE A 2 41.37 -21.12 -50.59
CA PHE A 2 41.07 -22.00 -49.43
C PHE A 2 41.61 -21.53 -48.05
N LYS A 3 42.78 -20.87 -47.97
CA LYS A 3 43.30 -20.32 -46.70
C LYS A 3 42.43 -19.20 -46.10
N ASN A 4 41.68 -18.46 -46.92
CA ASN A 4 40.87 -17.31 -46.46
C ASN A 4 39.53 -17.73 -45.83
N ILE A 5 38.92 -18.83 -46.29
CA ILE A 5 37.63 -19.32 -45.77
C ILE A 5 37.82 -19.86 -44.35
N SER A 6 38.91 -20.57 -44.09
CA SER A 6 39.25 -21.12 -42.78
C SER A 6 39.46 -20.03 -41.71
N TYR A 7 40.04 -18.88 -42.09
CA TYR A 7 40.35 -17.81 -41.14
C TYR A 7 39.10 -17.01 -40.73
N ASN A 8 38.22 -16.68 -41.67
CA ASN A 8 36.98 -15.97 -41.36
C ASN A 8 35.98 -16.81 -40.55
N LEU A 9 35.92 -18.12 -40.81
CA LEU A 9 35.09 -19.04 -40.04
C LEU A 9 35.51 -19.13 -38.56
N LYS A 10 36.83 -19.15 -38.28
CA LYS A 10 37.36 -19.14 -36.91
C LYS A 10 36.96 -17.89 -36.13
N ASN A 11 37.02 -16.72 -36.77
CA ASN A 11 36.66 -15.46 -36.12
C ASN A 11 35.14 -15.35 -35.85
N LEU A 12 34.31 -15.93 -36.72
CA LEU A 12 32.86 -15.97 -36.52
C LEU A 12 32.46 -16.87 -35.34
N ILE A 13 33.10 -18.04 -35.22
CA ILE A 13 32.89 -18.98 -34.10
C ILE A 13 33.30 -18.33 -32.77
N LEU A 14 34.42 -17.60 -32.76
CA LEU A 14 34.88 -16.89 -31.57
C LEU A 14 33.87 -15.84 -31.09
N LEU A 15 33.25 -15.10 -32.02
CA LEU A 15 32.21 -14.10 -31.70
C LEU A 15 30.97 -14.76 -31.07
N LEU A 16 30.54 -15.91 -31.61
CA LEU A 16 29.40 -16.67 -31.09
C LEU A 16 29.66 -17.16 -29.65
N LEU A 17 30.87 -17.68 -29.38
CA LEU A 17 31.24 -18.19 -28.05
C LEU A 17 31.24 -17.10 -26.98
N VAL A 18 31.75 -15.90 -27.31
CA VAL A 18 31.74 -14.74 -26.40
C VAL A 18 30.31 -14.35 -26.03
N PHE A 19 29.39 -14.36 -27.00
CA PHE A 19 27.99 -14.02 -26.78
C PHE A 19 27.28 -15.01 -25.85
N VAL A 20 27.44 -16.32 -26.10
CA VAL A 20 26.82 -17.38 -25.28
C VAL A 20 27.33 -17.34 -23.84
N PHE A 21 28.63 -17.13 -23.65
CA PHE A 21 29.21 -17.05 -22.31
C PHE A 21 28.69 -15.84 -21.51
N GLY A 22 28.54 -14.68 -22.17
CA GLY A 22 27.94 -13.50 -21.56
C GLY A 22 26.49 -13.73 -21.09
N LEU A 23 25.68 -14.45 -21.89
CA LEU A 23 24.30 -14.77 -21.54
C LEU A 23 24.20 -15.66 -20.30
N ILE A 24 25.00 -16.73 -20.24
CA ILE A 24 25.03 -17.66 -19.10
C ILE A 24 25.43 -16.91 -17.82
N PHE A 25 26.43 -16.04 -17.91
CA PHE A 25 26.90 -15.27 -16.77
C PHE A 25 25.83 -14.29 -16.24
N LEU A 26 25.07 -13.64 -17.13
CA LEU A 26 23.94 -12.77 -16.75
C LEU A 26 22.85 -13.54 -15.98
N ILE A 27 22.49 -14.73 -16.44
CA ILE A 27 21.48 -15.57 -15.76
C ILE A 27 21.96 -15.99 -14.37
N SER A 28 23.22 -16.42 -14.26
CA SER A 28 23.81 -16.81 -12.98
C SER A 28 23.85 -15.64 -11.98
N LEU A 29 24.17 -14.44 -12.46
CA LEU A 29 24.22 -13.23 -11.65
C LEU A 29 22.82 -12.88 -11.10
N HIS A 30 21.79 -12.96 -11.94
CA HIS A 30 20.41 -12.68 -11.54
C HIS A 30 19.91 -13.65 -10.46
N LEU A 31 20.16 -14.96 -10.64
CA LEU A 31 19.81 -15.97 -9.64
C LEU A 31 20.52 -15.75 -8.30
N PHE A 32 21.77 -15.29 -8.32
CA PHE A 32 22.52 -14.95 -7.11
C PHE A 32 21.88 -13.79 -6.33
N PHE A 33 21.49 -12.70 -7.01
CA PHE A 33 20.83 -11.56 -6.37
C PHE A 33 19.43 -11.90 -5.84
N LEU A 34 18.66 -12.73 -6.56
CA LEU A 34 17.38 -13.24 -6.07
C LEU A 34 17.52 -13.95 -4.72
N ASN A 35 18.52 -14.83 -4.59
CA ASN A 35 18.78 -15.56 -3.34
C ASN A 35 19.20 -14.62 -2.18
N LEU A 36 19.99 -13.57 -2.46
CA LEU A 36 20.34 -12.56 -1.46
C LEU A 36 19.11 -11.80 -0.95
N ILE A 37 18.20 -11.42 -1.87
CA ILE A 37 16.96 -10.71 -1.53
C ILE A 37 16.03 -11.59 -0.68
N GLU A 38 15.90 -12.87 -1.03
CA GLU A 38 15.07 -13.82 -0.27
C GLU A 38 15.59 -14.02 1.17
N ASN A 39 16.91 -14.09 1.35
CA ASN A 39 17.52 -14.20 2.68
C ASN A 39 17.27 -12.96 3.55
N LEU A 40 17.15 -11.76 2.95
CA LEU A 40 16.79 -10.55 3.70
C LEU A 40 15.36 -10.61 4.22
N ASP A 41 14.41 -11.13 3.45
CA ASP A 41 13.00 -11.20 3.86
C ASP A 41 12.79 -12.13 5.06
N LYS A 42 13.50 -13.27 5.08
CA LYS A 42 13.47 -14.24 6.22
C LYS A 42 13.89 -13.60 7.55
N LYS A 43 14.78 -12.61 7.53
CA LYS A 43 15.22 -11.91 8.76
C LYS A 43 14.09 -11.11 9.41
N THR A 44 13.19 -10.54 8.60
CA THR A 44 12.02 -9.79 9.08
C THR A 44 10.90 -10.69 9.59
N GLU A 45 10.73 -11.89 9.04
CA GLU A 45 9.67 -12.81 9.46
C GLU A 45 9.82 -13.25 10.91
N ASN A 46 11.05 -13.55 11.34
CA ASN A 46 11.29 -14.00 12.70
C ASN A 46 10.98 -12.92 13.75
N LEU A 47 11.27 -11.66 13.44
CA LEU A 47 10.98 -10.53 14.32
C LEU A 47 9.47 -10.21 14.36
N LYS A 48 8.77 -10.37 13.23
CA LYS A 48 7.29 -10.30 13.19
C LYS A 48 6.66 -11.40 14.04
N ALA A 49 7.15 -12.64 13.93
CA ALA A 49 6.68 -13.76 14.74
C ALA A 49 6.84 -13.46 16.25
N LYS A 50 8.00 -12.91 16.65
CA LYS A 50 8.25 -12.46 18.02
C LYS A 50 7.20 -11.44 18.50
N MET A 51 6.90 -10.43 17.67
CA MET A 51 5.91 -9.40 18.01
C MET A 51 4.50 -9.95 18.10
N GLU A 52 4.09 -10.84 17.18
CA GLU A 52 2.77 -11.45 17.22
C GLU A 52 2.55 -12.29 18.49
N ILE A 53 3.58 -12.98 18.96
CA ILE A 53 3.52 -13.69 20.25
C ILE A 53 3.36 -12.69 21.41
N GLY A 54 4.08 -11.57 21.39
CA GLY A 54 3.93 -10.50 22.37
C GLY A 54 2.52 -9.90 22.42
N GLU A 55 1.87 -9.71 21.26
CA GLU A 55 0.49 -9.20 21.19
C GLU A 55 -0.52 -10.20 21.80
N LEU A 56 -0.31 -11.50 21.60
CA LEU A 56 -1.12 -12.54 22.23
C LEU A 56 -1.00 -12.48 23.76
N ILE A 57 0.21 -12.34 24.28
CA ILE A 57 0.45 -12.23 25.74
C ILE A 57 -0.28 -11.01 26.31
N VAL A 58 -0.20 -9.85 25.66
CA VAL A 58 -0.91 -8.62 26.12
C VAL A 58 -2.43 -8.83 26.13
N ASN A 59 -2.97 -9.45 25.09
CA ASN A 59 -4.40 -9.73 25.01
C ASN A 59 -4.86 -10.72 26.09
N ASP A 60 -4.06 -11.74 26.37
CA ASP A 60 -4.36 -12.71 27.43
C ASP A 60 -4.25 -12.06 28.82
N LEU A 61 -3.27 -11.18 29.07
CA LEU A 61 -3.17 -10.38 30.30
C LEU A 61 -4.38 -9.48 30.52
N HIS A 62 -4.91 -8.86 29.45
CA HIS A 62 -6.12 -8.05 29.52
C HIS A 62 -7.36 -8.88 29.89
N LYS A 63 -7.48 -10.10 29.35
CA LYS A 63 -8.57 -11.04 29.68
C LYS A 63 -8.45 -11.52 31.12
N ILE A 64 -7.27 -11.94 31.55
CA ILE A 64 -6.97 -12.32 32.93
C ILE A 64 -7.38 -11.21 33.89
N ARG A 65 -7.00 -9.96 33.59
CA ARG A 65 -7.39 -8.81 34.41
C ARG A 65 -8.91 -8.66 34.51
N SER A 66 -9.63 -8.81 33.40
CA SER A 66 -11.09 -8.74 33.36
C SER A 66 -11.72 -9.83 34.23
N ASP A 67 -11.29 -11.08 34.04
CA ASP A 67 -11.78 -12.24 34.80
C ASP A 67 -11.45 -12.10 36.30
N PHE A 68 -10.29 -11.56 36.63
CA PHE A 68 -9.88 -11.30 38.02
C PHE A 68 -10.78 -10.29 38.73
N TYR A 69 -11.21 -9.23 38.03
CA TYR A 69 -12.19 -8.28 38.56
C TYR A 69 -13.63 -8.83 38.55
N GLU A 70 -13.95 -9.74 37.62
CA GLU A 70 -15.23 -10.45 37.62
C GLU A 70 -15.36 -11.32 38.88
N LEU A 71 -14.32 -12.05 39.26
CA LEU A 71 -14.22 -12.78 40.55
C LEU A 71 -14.59 -11.90 41.75
N ALA A 72 -14.17 -10.64 41.74
CA ALA A 72 -14.40 -9.66 42.81
C ALA A 72 -15.84 -9.19 42.96
N THR A 73 -16.58 -9.18 41.86
CA THR A 73 -17.84 -8.43 41.75
C THR A 73 -19.04 -9.34 41.56
N SER A 74 -18.89 -10.50 40.91
CA SER A 74 -20.02 -11.31 40.46
C SER A 74 -20.25 -12.60 41.26
N THR A 75 -19.22 -13.13 41.95
CA THR A 75 -19.31 -14.49 42.51
C THR A 75 -19.88 -14.51 43.93
N THR A 76 -21.20 -14.66 44.02
CA THR A 76 -21.88 -14.95 45.29
C THR A 76 -21.97 -16.45 45.59
N ASN A 77 -21.49 -17.31 44.68
CA ASN A 77 -21.48 -18.76 44.82
C ASN A 77 -20.15 -19.40 44.34
N VAL A 78 -19.85 -20.58 44.90
CA VAL A 78 -18.60 -21.33 44.67
C VAL A 78 -18.46 -21.83 43.23
N ARG A 79 -19.58 -22.09 42.54
CA ARG A 79 -19.58 -22.64 41.16
C ARG A 79 -19.11 -21.60 40.14
N GLY A 80 -19.57 -20.36 40.27
CA GLY A 80 -19.11 -19.23 39.43
C GLY A 80 -17.64 -18.94 39.65
N MET A 81 -17.18 -18.94 40.91
CA MET A 81 -15.77 -18.78 41.25
C MET A 81 -14.88 -19.83 40.56
N LYS A 82 -15.31 -21.10 40.57
CA LYS A 82 -14.57 -22.19 39.91
C LYS A 82 -14.47 -22.01 38.39
N LEU A 83 -15.56 -21.59 37.75
CA LEU A 83 -15.56 -21.34 36.30
C LEU A 83 -14.63 -20.19 35.90
N ILE A 84 -14.66 -19.09 36.65
CA ILE A 84 -13.79 -17.94 36.35
C ILE A 84 -12.32 -18.30 36.60
N ASN A 85 -12.00 -18.99 37.70
CA ASN A 85 -10.64 -19.48 37.95
C ASN A 85 -10.14 -20.36 36.82
N GLN A 86 -10.97 -21.29 36.31
CA GLN A 86 -10.58 -22.14 35.19
C GLN A 86 -10.31 -21.34 33.92
N ARG A 87 -11.04 -20.25 33.66
CA ARG A 87 -10.73 -19.34 32.54
C ARG A 87 -9.39 -18.63 32.73
N ILE A 88 -9.09 -18.19 33.96
CA ILE A 88 -7.83 -17.54 34.29
C ILE A 88 -6.66 -18.53 34.16
N GLU A 89 -6.77 -19.72 34.74
CA GLU A 89 -5.74 -20.78 34.68
C GLU A 89 -5.41 -21.14 33.22
N ASN A 90 -6.43 -21.38 32.38
CA ASN A 90 -6.21 -21.64 30.96
C ASN A 90 -5.47 -20.50 30.25
N LYS A 91 -5.73 -19.24 30.64
CA LYS A 91 -5.07 -18.06 30.06
C LYS A 91 -3.64 -17.89 30.55
N VAL A 92 -3.35 -18.29 31.79
CA VAL A 92 -2.00 -18.31 32.35
C VAL A 92 -1.15 -19.34 31.62
N GLU A 93 -1.64 -20.58 31.48
CA GLU A 93 -0.97 -21.66 30.75
C GLU A 93 -0.65 -21.24 29.30
N GLU A 94 -1.62 -20.61 28.65
CA GLU A 94 -1.46 -20.03 27.32
C GLU A 94 -0.35 -18.97 27.24
N ILE A 95 -0.18 -18.13 28.26
CA ILE A 95 0.91 -17.14 28.34
C ILE A 95 2.25 -17.86 28.58
N GLU A 96 2.28 -18.86 29.45
CA GLU A 96 3.49 -19.65 29.73
C GLU A 96 3.99 -20.37 28.48
N ASP A 97 3.10 -20.99 27.71
CA ASP A 97 3.42 -21.57 26.40
C ASP A 97 4.04 -20.53 25.46
N SER A 98 3.46 -19.33 25.43
CA SER A 98 3.94 -18.23 24.60
C SER A 98 5.34 -17.76 25.02
N LEU A 99 5.59 -17.66 26.33
CA LEU A 99 6.88 -17.31 26.89
C LEU A 99 7.93 -18.40 26.65
N ASN A 100 7.55 -19.68 26.78
CA ASN A 100 8.40 -20.83 26.50
C ASN A 100 8.85 -20.85 25.03
N ILE A 101 7.94 -20.57 24.08
CA ILE A 101 8.30 -20.43 22.66
C ILE A 101 9.25 -19.25 22.46
N LEU A 102 9.04 -18.10 23.12
CA LEU A 102 9.98 -16.97 23.05
C LEU A 102 11.35 -17.28 23.65
N GLU A 103 11.42 -18.18 24.63
CA GLU A 103 12.67 -18.57 25.28
C GLU A 103 13.43 -19.65 24.50
N ASN A 104 12.73 -20.64 23.95
CA ASN A 104 13.34 -21.85 23.39
C ASN A 104 13.20 -21.97 21.86
N GLY A 105 12.33 -21.17 21.23
CA GLY A 105 11.93 -21.33 19.84
C GLY A 105 10.93 -22.47 19.66
N GLY A 106 10.24 -22.49 18.51
CA GLY A 106 9.27 -23.54 18.19
C GLY A 106 8.07 -23.04 17.40
N ARG A 107 6.96 -23.78 17.50
CA ARG A 107 5.68 -23.42 16.89
C ARG A 107 4.64 -23.18 17.97
N LEU A 108 4.06 -21.98 17.98
CA LEU A 108 2.93 -21.64 18.82
C LEU A 108 1.64 -21.81 18.01
N GLU A 109 0.71 -22.61 18.52
CA GLU A 109 -0.62 -22.77 17.94
C GLU A 109 -1.66 -22.16 18.88
N ARG A 110 -2.43 -21.18 18.38
CA ARG A 110 -3.52 -20.57 19.14
C ARG A 110 -4.84 -20.70 18.43
N THR A 111 -5.84 -21.17 19.17
CA THR A 111 -7.22 -21.24 18.69
C THR A 111 -7.92 -19.93 18.99
N ILE A 112 -8.30 -19.20 17.94
CA ILE A 112 -9.04 -17.95 18.01
C ILE A 112 -10.50 -18.26 17.73
N ARG A 113 -11.37 -18.03 18.72
CA ARG A 113 -12.82 -18.18 18.51
C ARG A 113 -13.33 -17.10 17.57
N LEU A 114 -13.92 -17.52 16.47
CA LEU A 114 -14.59 -16.67 15.51
C LEU A 114 -16.08 -16.70 15.84
N ASN A 115 -16.64 -15.59 16.30
CA ASN A 115 -18.09 -15.46 16.50
C ASN A 115 -18.80 -15.28 15.14
N ILE A 116 -18.58 -16.21 14.21
CA ILE A 116 -19.10 -16.21 12.84
C ILE A 116 -19.97 -17.46 12.66
N VAL A 117 -21.17 -17.30 12.09
CA VAL A 117 -22.08 -18.41 11.83
C VAL A 117 -21.41 -19.43 10.91
N GLY A 118 -21.24 -20.67 11.39
CA GLY A 118 -20.64 -21.78 10.64
C GLY A 118 -19.12 -21.92 10.76
N HIS A 119 -18.42 -20.97 11.38
CA HIS A 119 -16.97 -21.04 11.64
C HIS A 119 -16.71 -20.59 13.07
N ASN A 120 -16.65 -21.54 14.01
CA ASN A 120 -16.57 -21.22 15.43
C ASN A 120 -15.15 -20.85 15.87
N ASP A 121 -14.11 -21.37 15.20
CA ASP A 121 -12.72 -21.24 15.60
C ASP A 121 -11.78 -21.19 14.37
N THR A 122 -10.65 -20.49 14.50
CA THR A 122 -9.51 -20.58 13.58
C THR A 122 -8.22 -20.84 14.34
N LYS A 123 -7.29 -21.57 13.73
CA LYS A 123 -5.98 -21.90 14.32
C LYS A 123 -4.92 -20.99 13.72
N LYS A 124 -4.35 -20.12 14.56
CA LYS A 124 -3.20 -19.30 14.21
C LYS A 124 -1.93 -20.06 14.58
N ILE A 125 -1.06 -20.32 13.60
CA ILE A 125 0.22 -20.99 13.79
C ILE A 125 1.33 -19.96 13.59
N ILE A 126 2.17 -19.77 14.61
CA ILE A 126 3.30 -18.85 14.57
C ILE A 126 4.58 -19.69 14.74
N SER A 127 5.50 -19.61 13.78
CA SER A 127 6.81 -20.26 13.87
C SER A 127 7.85 -19.23 14.27
N TYR A 128 8.54 -19.46 15.39
CA TYR A 128 9.58 -18.57 15.90
C TYR A 128 10.89 -19.33 16.08
N LYS A 129 11.99 -18.73 15.61
CA LYS A 129 13.34 -19.28 15.74
C LYS A 129 14.14 -18.41 16.70
N LYS A 130 14.62 -19.00 17.80
CA LYS A 130 15.46 -18.29 18.77
C LYS A 130 16.77 -17.82 18.11
N ASP A 131 17.18 -16.61 18.45
CA ASP A 131 18.52 -16.10 18.13
C ASP A 131 19.48 -16.47 19.28
N ASN A 132 20.54 -17.23 19.00
CA ASN A 132 21.38 -17.87 20.02
C ASN A 132 22.10 -16.89 20.96
N ASN A 133 22.18 -15.60 20.62
CA ASN A 133 22.90 -14.59 21.37
C ASN A 133 22.02 -13.59 22.13
N ASN A 134 20.69 -13.65 21.99
CA ASN A 134 19.78 -12.72 22.64
C ASN A 134 18.95 -13.43 23.70
N ILE A 135 19.13 -13.02 24.96
CA ILE A 135 18.22 -13.41 26.04
C ILE A 135 16.93 -12.62 25.82
N SER A 136 15.79 -13.30 25.75
CA SER A 136 14.48 -12.67 25.63
C SER A 136 14.19 -11.87 26.90
N LEU A 137 14.47 -10.56 26.88
CA LEU A 137 14.16 -9.61 27.96
C LEU A 137 12.68 -9.68 28.36
N GLU A 138 11.82 -10.09 27.43
CA GLU A 138 10.41 -10.36 27.63
C GLU A 138 10.16 -11.46 28.67
N VAL A 139 10.91 -12.57 28.58
CA VAL A 139 10.79 -13.73 29.47
C VAL A 139 11.35 -13.37 30.85
N ILE A 140 12.45 -12.62 30.91
CA ILE A 140 13.03 -12.13 32.17
C ILE A 140 12.07 -11.23 32.93
N ASP A 141 11.33 -10.35 32.25
CA ASP A 141 10.47 -9.35 32.89
C ASP A 141 9.04 -9.86 33.17
N LEU A 142 8.52 -10.76 32.33
CA LEU A 142 7.15 -11.26 32.46
C LEU A 142 7.03 -12.55 33.27
N SER A 143 7.93 -13.53 33.12
CA SER A 143 7.80 -14.81 33.84
C SER A 143 7.72 -14.66 35.37
N PRO A 144 8.57 -13.85 36.04
CA PRO A 144 8.46 -13.64 37.48
C PRO A 144 7.12 -13.00 37.90
N LYS A 145 6.52 -12.22 37.01
CA LYS A 145 5.24 -11.56 37.27
C LYS A 145 4.05 -12.49 37.07
N ILE A 146 4.15 -13.46 36.16
CA ILE A 146 3.14 -14.51 36.04
C ILE A 146 3.11 -15.35 37.32
N ILE A 147 4.27 -15.74 37.85
CA ILE A 147 4.36 -16.44 39.15
C ILE A 147 3.74 -15.58 40.27
N GLN A 148 4.09 -14.28 40.33
CA GLN A 148 3.47 -13.35 41.29
C GLN A 148 1.95 -13.24 41.12
N PHE A 149 1.44 -13.32 39.89
CA PHE A 149 0.00 -13.30 39.62
C PHE A 149 -0.69 -14.55 40.16
N GLU A 150 -0.10 -15.73 39.98
CA GLU A 150 -0.64 -16.98 40.52
C GLU A 150 -0.73 -16.95 42.05
N GLU A 151 0.31 -16.44 42.72
CA GLU A 151 0.29 -16.22 44.18
C GLU A 151 -0.85 -15.26 44.60
N MET A 152 -1.05 -14.17 43.84
CA MET A 152 -2.16 -13.24 44.06
C MET A 152 -3.52 -13.92 43.87
N LEU A 153 -3.68 -14.75 42.83
CA LEU A 153 -4.91 -15.48 42.54
C LEU A 153 -5.21 -16.49 43.65
N GLN A 154 -4.19 -17.21 44.14
CA GLN A 154 -4.33 -18.15 45.25
C GLN A 154 -4.76 -17.43 46.53
N THR A 155 -4.10 -16.32 46.87
CA THR A 155 -4.44 -15.48 48.02
C THR A 155 -5.90 -15.01 47.94
N LEU A 156 -6.33 -14.55 46.76
CA LEU A 156 -7.70 -14.11 46.56
C LEU A 156 -8.70 -15.26 46.76
N ASN A 157 -8.41 -16.43 46.20
CA ASN A 157 -9.25 -17.61 46.34
C ASN A 157 -9.41 -18.06 47.79
N GLU A 158 -8.36 -17.96 48.61
CA GLU A 158 -8.46 -18.23 50.05
C GLU A 158 -9.34 -17.21 50.77
N LEU A 159 -9.18 -15.92 50.46
CA LEU A 159 -10.00 -14.86 51.04
C LEU A 159 -11.49 -15.03 50.71
N LEU A 160 -11.80 -15.39 49.46
CA LEU A 160 -13.16 -15.65 49.00
C LEU A 160 -13.74 -16.93 49.63
N LYS A 161 -12.96 -18.03 49.71
CA LYS A 161 -13.39 -19.26 50.41
C LYS A 161 -13.75 -19.00 51.87
N LYS A 162 -12.93 -18.21 52.58
CA LYS A 162 -13.21 -17.81 53.97
C LYS A 162 -14.44 -16.91 54.09
N GLN A 163 -14.68 -16.05 53.12
CA GLN A 163 -15.91 -15.26 53.05
C GLN A 163 -17.15 -16.16 52.90
N PHE A 164 -17.07 -17.20 52.07
CA PHE A 164 -18.16 -18.16 51.90
C PHE A 164 -18.43 -19.01 53.15
N SER A 165 -17.39 -19.44 53.88
CA SER A 165 -17.59 -20.19 55.14
C SER A 165 -18.28 -19.33 56.19
N LEU A 166 -17.83 -18.08 56.39
CA LEU A 166 -18.43 -17.13 57.33
C LEU A 166 -19.88 -16.78 56.98
N LYS A 167 -20.20 -16.71 55.68
CA LYS A 167 -21.58 -16.51 55.19
C LYS A 167 -22.46 -17.73 55.47
N ARG A 168 -21.93 -18.96 55.36
CA ARG A 168 -22.65 -20.20 55.72
C ARG A 168 -22.89 -20.33 57.22
N GLU A 169 -21.96 -19.84 58.03
CA GLU A 169 -22.03 -19.87 59.50
C GLU A 169 -22.89 -18.74 60.10
N ASN A 170 -23.51 -17.88 59.27
CA ASN A 170 -24.25 -16.67 59.70
C ASN A 170 -23.44 -15.70 60.59
N ASN A 171 -22.11 -15.73 60.52
CA ASN A 171 -21.25 -14.83 61.29
C ASN A 171 -21.10 -13.46 60.61
N LEU A 172 -22.02 -12.55 60.93
CA LEU A 172 -22.12 -11.22 60.32
C LEU A 172 -20.89 -10.33 60.59
N GLU A 173 -20.36 -10.38 61.81
CA GLU A 173 -19.19 -9.57 62.21
C GLU A 173 -17.91 -10.05 61.51
N GLY A 174 -17.69 -11.37 61.49
CA GLY A 174 -16.59 -11.99 60.76
C GLY A 174 -16.68 -11.73 59.26
N PHE A 175 -17.88 -11.81 58.67
CA PHE A 175 -18.12 -11.51 57.26
C PHE A 175 -17.78 -10.06 56.89
N LEU A 176 -18.20 -9.08 57.70
CA LEU A 176 -17.87 -7.67 57.49
C LEU A 176 -16.36 -7.39 57.60
N LYS A 177 -15.68 -8.02 58.55
CA LYS A 177 -14.22 -7.93 58.70
C LYS A 177 -13.50 -8.55 57.49
N GLN A 178 -13.96 -9.70 57.01
CA GLN A 178 -13.41 -10.37 55.82
C GLN A 178 -13.62 -9.52 54.55
N ASN A 179 -14.79 -8.89 54.39
CA ASN A 179 -15.07 -8.00 53.27
C ASN A 179 -14.14 -6.78 53.25
N LYS A 180 -13.78 -6.22 54.42
CA LYS A 180 -12.76 -5.15 54.52
C LYS A 180 -11.38 -5.65 54.07
N THR A 181 -10.99 -6.88 54.40
CA THR A 181 -9.73 -7.48 53.96
C THR A 181 -9.69 -7.67 52.45
N ILE A 182 -10.76 -8.23 51.87
CA ILE A 182 -10.91 -8.40 50.42
C ILE A 182 -10.86 -7.04 49.70
N LYS A 183 -11.56 -6.03 50.22
CA LYS A 183 -11.53 -4.66 49.67
C LYS A 183 -10.13 -4.03 49.73
N ARG A 184 -9.34 -4.28 50.77
CA ARG A 184 -7.94 -3.83 50.87
C ARG A 184 -7.06 -4.52 49.83
N PHE A 185 -7.20 -5.83 49.67
CA PHE A 185 -6.49 -6.62 48.66
C PHE A 185 -6.79 -6.12 47.23
N TYR A 186 -8.06 -5.86 46.92
CA TYR A 186 -8.42 -5.27 45.62
C TYR A 186 -7.89 -3.85 45.43
N LYS A 187 -7.70 -3.08 46.50
CA LYS A 187 -7.13 -1.72 46.37
C LYS A 187 -5.65 -1.76 45.97
N SER A 188 -4.91 -2.82 46.29
CA SER A 188 -3.50 -3.00 45.89
C SER A 188 -3.31 -3.69 44.53
N THR A 189 -4.34 -4.37 44.02
CA THR A 189 -4.26 -5.16 42.77
C THR A 189 -4.09 -4.32 41.49
N PRO A 190 -4.72 -3.14 41.30
CA PRO A 190 -4.55 -2.33 40.09
C PRO A 190 -3.10 -2.00 39.75
N ALA A 191 -2.27 -1.74 40.77
CA ALA A 191 -0.86 -1.40 40.58
C ALA A 191 -0.06 -2.56 39.95
N PHE A 192 -0.39 -3.81 40.28
CA PHE A 192 0.22 -4.98 39.67
C PHE A 192 -0.13 -5.06 38.17
N PHE A 193 -1.43 -5.04 37.85
CA PHE A 193 -1.89 -5.16 36.46
C PHE A 193 -1.43 -4.00 35.59
N VAL A 194 -1.39 -2.76 36.11
CA VAL A 194 -0.83 -1.61 35.38
C VAL A 194 0.63 -1.85 35.04
N ARG A 195 1.46 -2.27 36.01
CA ARG A 195 2.89 -2.51 35.78
C ARG A 195 3.17 -3.68 34.83
N VAL A 196 2.41 -4.78 34.93
CA VAL A 196 2.57 -5.93 34.03
C VAL A 196 2.18 -5.56 32.61
N THR A 197 1.05 -4.85 32.45
CA THR A 197 0.58 -4.39 31.13
C THR A 197 1.55 -3.36 30.53
N GLU A 198 2.08 -2.44 31.34
CA GLU A 198 3.06 -1.44 30.90
C GLU A 198 4.36 -2.10 30.42
N ASN A 199 4.87 -3.10 31.14
CA ASN A 199 6.06 -3.83 30.73
C ASN A 199 5.83 -4.58 29.41
N ALA A 200 4.70 -5.27 29.28
CA ALA A 200 4.36 -5.98 28.05
C ALA A 200 4.18 -5.02 26.85
N ASN A 201 3.53 -3.87 27.07
CA ASN A 201 3.36 -2.85 26.03
C ASN A 201 4.68 -2.16 25.66
N ARG A 202 5.58 -1.94 26.62
CA ARG A 202 6.91 -1.37 26.36
C ARG A 202 7.71 -2.30 25.45
N LEU A 203 7.70 -3.60 25.74
CA LEU A 203 8.36 -4.61 24.92
C LEU A 203 7.82 -4.63 23.48
N LEU A 204 6.49 -4.56 23.31
CA LEU A 204 5.89 -4.44 21.98
C LEU A 204 6.31 -3.16 21.28
N TYR A 205 6.31 -2.03 21.98
CA TYR A 205 6.72 -0.75 21.40
C TYR A 205 8.18 -0.77 20.95
N GLU A 206 9.09 -1.28 21.77
CA GLU A 206 10.50 -1.44 21.41
C GLU A 206 10.66 -2.37 20.20
N GLY A 207 9.94 -3.50 20.18
CA GLY A 207 9.90 -4.42 19.04
C GLY A 207 9.37 -3.77 17.76
N THR A 208 8.32 -2.92 17.84
CA THR A 208 7.80 -2.19 16.66
C THR A 208 8.83 -1.22 16.09
N ILE A 209 9.61 -0.55 16.95
CA ILE A 209 10.67 0.37 16.52
C ILE A 209 11.79 -0.41 15.85
N GLU A 210 12.21 -1.53 16.45
CA GLU A 210 13.26 -2.37 15.91
C GLU A 210 12.85 -2.97 14.56
N LEU A 211 11.61 -3.48 14.44
CA LEU A 211 11.05 -3.97 13.19
C LEU A 211 11.07 -2.89 12.11
N LYS A 212 10.67 -1.66 12.45
CA LYS A 212 10.64 -0.54 11.50
C LYS A 212 12.06 -0.18 11.04
N LYS A 213 13.02 -0.07 11.97
CA LYS A 213 14.43 0.17 11.64
C LYS A 213 14.99 -0.92 10.73
N LEU A 214 14.74 -2.19 11.06
CA LEU A 214 15.20 -3.34 10.28
C LEU A 214 14.56 -3.36 8.89
N GLN A 215 13.27 -3.06 8.78
CA GLN A 215 12.58 -2.93 7.48
C GLN A 215 13.18 -1.82 6.62
N ASP A 216 13.48 -0.66 7.23
CA ASP A 216 14.12 0.45 6.53
C ASP A 216 15.55 0.07 6.07
N GLU A 217 16.30 -0.64 6.91
CA GLU A 217 17.64 -1.13 6.57
C GLU A 217 17.62 -2.18 5.45
N ILE A 218 16.72 -3.16 5.52
CA ILE A 218 16.50 -4.16 4.47
C ILE A 218 16.08 -3.47 3.17
N LYS A 219 15.18 -2.49 3.23
CA LYS A 219 14.76 -1.72 2.04
C LYS A 219 15.95 -1.00 1.40
N LYS A 220 16.83 -0.42 2.22
CA LYS A 220 18.07 0.21 1.75
C LYS A 220 19.02 -0.80 1.11
N GLN A 221 19.23 -1.96 1.74
CA GLN A 221 20.09 -3.03 1.22
C GLN A 221 19.54 -3.61 -0.09
N LYS A 222 18.23 -3.88 -0.19
CA LYS A 222 17.58 -4.31 -1.44
C LYS A 222 17.83 -3.31 -2.55
N LYS A 223 17.68 -2.01 -2.28
CA LYS A 223 17.98 -0.95 -3.26
C LYS A 223 19.45 -0.98 -3.69
N GLN A 224 20.39 -1.17 -2.77
CA GLN A 224 21.82 -1.29 -3.08
C GLN A 224 22.11 -2.52 -3.95
N TYR A 225 21.53 -3.68 -3.64
CA TYR A 225 21.68 -4.90 -4.44
C TYR A 225 21.13 -4.74 -5.84
N THR A 226 19.94 -4.16 -6.02
CA THR A 226 19.39 -3.88 -7.36
C THR A 226 20.26 -2.91 -8.15
N GLN A 227 20.82 -1.87 -7.51
CA GLN A 227 21.75 -0.96 -8.18
C GLN A 227 23.05 -1.65 -8.61
N LEU A 228 23.60 -2.52 -7.75
CA LEU A 228 24.82 -3.26 -8.03
C LEU A 228 24.60 -4.31 -9.14
N GLU A 229 23.46 -4.98 -9.14
CA GLU A 229 23.03 -5.89 -10.22
C GLU A 229 22.97 -5.16 -11.57
N LEU A 230 22.29 -4.01 -11.64
CA LEU A 230 22.21 -3.18 -12.85
C LEU A 230 23.59 -2.74 -13.35
N LEU A 231 24.48 -2.33 -12.44
CA LEU A 231 25.83 -1.91 -12.79
C LEU A 231 26.65 -3.08 -13.37
N LEU A 232 26.56 -4.27 -12.75
CA LEU A 232 27.25 -5.47 -13.23
C LEU A 232 26.71 -5.93 -14.58
N ILE A 233 25.39 -5.91 -14.79
CA ILE A 233 24.76 -6.20 -16.09
C ILE A 233 25.29 -5.25 -17.16
N LEU A 234 25.33 -3.94 -16.89
CA LEU A 234 25.85 -2.95 -17.83
C LEU A 234 27.34 -3.21 -18.16
N MET A 235 28.14 -3.57 -17.15
CA MET A 235 29.57 -3.86 -17.34
C MET A 235 29.79 -5.09 -18.23
N ILE A 236 28.99 -6.14 -18.05
CA ILE A 236 29.05 -7.37 -18.87
C ILE A 236 28.67 -7.05 -20.32
N ILE A 237 27.57 -6.33 -20.54
CA ILE A 237 27.12 -5.92 -21.87
C ILE A 237 28.20 -5.09 -22.58
N LEU A 238 28.77 -4.10 -21.90
CA LEU A 238 29.82 -3.26 -22.45
C LEU A 238 31.06 -4.07 -22.83
N THR A 239 31.45 -5.01 -21.98
CA THR A 239 32.62 -5.88 -22.24
C THR A 239 32.40 -6.75 -23.48
N VAL A 240 31.22 -7.35 -23.64
CA VAL A 240 30.85 -8.14 -24.82
C VAL A 240 30.85 -7.29 -26.08
N LEU A 241 30.32 -6.06 -26.02
CA LEU A 241 30.31 -5.12 -27.15
C LEU A 241 31.72 -4.68 -27.58
N ILE A 242 32.58 -4.32 -26.61
CA ILE A 242 33.96 -3.92 -26.89
C ILE A 242 34.72 -5.08 -27.55
N LEU A 243 34.59 -6.29 -27.01
CA LEU A 243 35.28 -7.46 -27.56
C LEU A 243 34.77 -7.79 -28.98
N GLY A 244 33.46 -7.71 -29.20
CA GLY A 244 32.85 -7.87 -30.53
C GLY A 244 33.35 -6.83 -31.54
N PHE A 245 33.46 -5.56 -31.12
CA PHE A 245 33.95 -4.47 -31.95
C PHE A 245 35.43 -4.63 -32.33
N LEU A 246 36.29 -5.03 -31.40
CA LEU A 246 37.71 -5.28 -31.67
C LEU A 246 37.90 -6.40 -32.70
N ILE A 247 37.12 -7.49 -32.58
CA ILE A 247 37.14 -8.59 -33.55
C ILE A 247 36.68 -8.10 -34.93
N ALA A 248 35.65 -7.25 -35.00
CA ALA A 248 35.14 -6.70 -36.25
C ALA A 248 36.15 -5.78 -36.97
N ILE A 249 36.86 -4.91 -36.23
CA ILE A 249 37.92 -4.05 -36.80
C ILE A 249 39.01 -4.90 -37.45
N GLN A 250 39.44 -5.97 -36.75
CA GLN A 250 40.50 -6.84 -37.24
C GLN A 250 40.12 -7.51 -38.57
N ILE A 251 38.85 -7.89 -38.75
CA ILE A 251 38.33 -8.45 -40.00
C ILE A 251 38.37 -7.39 -41.13
N ASN A 252 37.93 -6.16 -40.84
CA ASN A 252 37.82 -5.11 -41.85
C ASN A 252 39.20 -4.63 -42.37
N LYS A 253 40.18 -4.44 -41.47
CA LYS A 253 41.52 -3.96 -41.83
C LYS A 253 42.24 -4.90 -42.80
N ASN A 254 42.11 -6.20 -42.57
CA ASN A 254 42.73 -7.22 -43.42
C ASN A 254 42.06 -7.35 -44.80
N THR A 255 40.78 -6.97 -44.89
CA THR A 255 40.02 -7.04 -46.16
C THR A 255 40.33 -5.86 -47.09
N LYS A 256 40.64 -4.66 -46.54
CA LYS A 256 40.93 -3.45 -47.33
C LYS A 256 42.29 -3.47 -48.04
N ASN A 257 43.33 -3.98 -47.39
CA ASN A 257 44.70 -3.91 -47.94
C ASN A 257 44.89 -4.74 -49.23
N LEU A 258 44.11 -5.80 -49.41
CA LEU A 258 44.17 -6.65 -50.61
C LEU A 258 43.42 -6.07 -51.82
N GLN A 259 42.54 -5.09 -51.62
CA GLN A 259 41.66 -4.57 -52.67
C GLN A 259 42.19 -3.30 -53.36
N ILE A 260 43.17 -2.61 -52.78
CA ILE A 260 43.59 -1.27 -53.24
C ILE A 260 44.48 -1.33 -54.51
N GLN A 261 45.17 -2.43 -54.76
CA GLN A 261 46.22 -2.51 -55.78
C GLN A 261 45.72 -2.98 -57.17
N GLU A 262 44.63 -3.76 -57.27
CA GLU A 262 44.02 -4.17 -58.55
C GLU A 262 43.05 -3.12 -59.14
N ARG A 263 42.62 -2.14 -58.34
CA ARG A 263 41.47 -1.28 -58.63
C ARG A 263 41.75 -0.01 -59.43
N SER A 264 43.01 0.40 -59.66
CA SER A 264 43.26 1.76 -60.16
C SER A 264 43.04 1.97 -61.67
N THR A 265 43.34 0.99 -62.54
CA THR A 265 43.29 1.18 -64.02
C THR A 265 42.04 0.55 -64.65
N ARG A 266 41.56 -0.57 -64.10
CA ARG A 266 40.19 -1.06 -64.36
C ARG A 266 39.16 -0.11 -63.75
N GLY A 267 39.45 0.47 -62.58
CA GLY A 267 38.59 1.42 -61.87
C GLY A 267 38.45 2.82 -62.50
N ILE A 268 38.65 3.01 -63.80
CA ILE A 268 38.12 4.19 -64.51
C ILE A 268 36.91 3.78 -65.36
N LEU A 269 37.02 2.70 -66.14
CA LEU A 269 35.90 2.14 -66.91
C LEU A 269 34.94 1.35 -65.98
N ASP A 270 35.47 0.64 -64.98
CA ASP A 270 34.71 -0.04 -63.91
C ASP A 270 34.31 0.89 -62.77
N ALA A 271 34.86 2.10 -62.71
CA ALA A 271 34.35 3.12 -61.77
C ALA A 271 32.93 3.54 -62.12
N GLN A 272 32.49 3.32 -63.36
CA GLN A 272 31.09 3.45 -63.71
C GLN A 272 30.32 2.25 -63.14
N LYS A 273 29.43 2.52 -62.18
CA LYS A 273 28.66 1.48 -61.45
C LYS A 273 27.58 0.81 -62.27
N ASN A 274 27.18 1.43 -63.38
CA ASN A 274 26.21 0.89 -64.30
C ASN A 274 26.87 -0.02 -65.32
N ILE A 275 26.13 -0.99 -65.85
CA ILE A 275 26.63 -1.83 -66.95
C ILE A 275 26.72 -0.94 -68.18
N VAL A 276 27.91 -0.82 -68.74
CA VAL A 276 28.15 -0.04 -69.95
C VAL A 276 28.68 -0.96 -71.02
N VAL A 277 27.91 -1.06 -72.09
CA VAL A 277 28.23 -1.90 -73.25
C VAL A 277 28.47 -0.99 -74.44
N VAL A 278 29.59 -1.19 -75.11
CA VAL A 278 29.93 -0.50 -76.36
C VAL A 278 29.66 -1.46 -77.50
N SER A 279 28.78 -1.11 -78.42
CA SER A 279 28.36 -1.92 -79.57
C SER A 279 28.51 -1.12 -80.87
N ASN A 280 28.55 -1.78 -82.03
CA ASN A 280 28.46 -1.13 -83.35
C ASN A 280 27.05 -1.19 -83.97
N GLY A 281 26.05 -1.63 -83.22
CA GLY A 281 24.67 -1.81 -83.69
C GLY A 281 24.31 -3.27 -83.94
N ASP A 282 25.29 -4.11 -84.31
CA ASP A 282 25.07 -5.53 -84.58
C ASP A 282 25.69 -6.44 -83.51
N TYR A 283 26.83 -6.06 -82.92
CA TYR A 283 27.52 -6.85 -81.89
C TYR A 283 28.30 -6.02 -80.86
N MET A 284 28.53 -6.60 -79.68
CA MET A 284 29.26 -5.96 -78.59
C MET A 284 30.77 -5.86 -78.89
N ILE A 285 31.34 -4.65 -78.83
CA ILE A 285 32.75 -4.35 -79.08
C ILE A 285 33.58 -4.45 -77.80
N ASP A 286 33.16 -3.77 -76.72
CA ASP A 286 33.85 -3.70 -75.42
C ASP A 286 32.81 -3.49 -74.29
N ALA A 287 33.14 -3.83 -73.04
CA ALA A 287 32.29 -3.53 -71.90
C ALA A 287 33.06 -3.40 -70.58
N ASN A 288 32.50 -2.65 -69.64
CA ASN A 288 33.06 -2.56 -68.30
C ASN A 288 32.88 -3.87 -67.53
N GLN A 289 33.66 -4.05 -66.46
CA GLN A 289 33.60 -5.25 -65.63
C GLN A 289 32.21 -5.51 -65.07
N ALA A 290 31.38 -4.46 -64.90
CA ALA A 290 30.00 -4.63 -64.46
C ALA A 290 29.16 -5.52 -65.40
N LEU A 291 29.45 -5.58 -66.71
CA LEU A 291 28.78 -6.50 -67.64
C LEU A 291 29.17 -7.96 -67.39
N VAL A 292 30.48 -8.22 -67.33
CA VAL A 292 31.02 -9.57 -67.15
C VAL A 292 30.71 -10.11 -65.77
N GLU A 293 30.81 -9.26 -64.76
CA GLU A 293 30.39 -9.62 -63.40
C GLU A 293 28.89 -9.90 -63.33
N PHE A 294 28.09 -9.33 -64.22
CA PHE A 294 26.66 -9.59 -64.20
C PHE A 294 26.30 -10.98 -64.75
N PHE A 295 27.05 -11.52 -65.72
CA PHE A 295 26.78 -12.84 -66.30
C PHE A 295 27.85 -13.86 -65.94
N ASP A 296 27.42 -14.91 -65.25
CA ASP A 296 28.34 -15.91 -64.76
C ASP A 296 28.69 -16.97 -65.82
N GLY A 297 29.91 -17.49 -65.75
CA GLY A 297 30.45 -18.45 -66.72
C GLY A 297 31.53 -17.84 -67.62
N TYR A 298 31.68 -16.52 -67.58
CA TYR A 298 32.64 -15.78 -68.37
C TYR A 298 33.64 -15.08 -67.44
N ASN A 299 34.92 -15.27 -67.70
CA ASN A 299 35.95 -14.76 -66.80
C ASN A 299 36.34 -13.31 -67.12
N ASN A 300 36.09 -12.89 -68.36
CA ASN A 300 36.39 -11.57 -68.88
C ASN A 300 35.46 -11.27 -70.07
N PHE A 301 35.43 -10.02 -70.52
CA PHE A 301 34.52 -9.59 -71.56
C PHE A 301 34.74 -10.32 -72.90
N ASN A 302 35.99 -10.72 -73.19
CA ASN A 302 36.31 -11.46 -74.41
C ASN A 302 35.80 -12.90 -74.40
N ASP A 303 35.56 -13.49 -73.21
CA ASP A 303 34.91 -14.80 -73.10
C ASP A 303 33.39 -14.67 -73.34
N PHE A 304 32.76 -13.66 -72.72
CA PHE A 304 31.33 -13.39 -72.89
C PHE A 304 30.95 -13.13 -74.35
N LYS A 305 31.78 -12.36 -75.05
CA LYS A 305 31.61 -11.99 -76.46
C LYS A 305 31.69 -13.16 -77.45
N LYS A 306 32.22 -14.32 -77.05
CA LYS A 306 32.30 -15.51 -77.94
C LYS A 306 30.97 -16.26 -78.05
N ASP A 307 30.23 -16.31 -76.95
CA ASP A 307 29.01 -17.12 -76.85
C ASP A 307 27.74 -16.26 -77.02
N HIS A 308 27.86 -14.94 -76.82
CA HIS A 308 26.75 -13.99 -76.93
C HIS A 308 27.14 -12.73 -77.70
N ILE A 309 26.32 -12.39 -78.69
CA ILE A 309 26.59 -11.30 -79.65
C ILE A 309 25.89 -10.01 -79.21
N CYS A 310 24.69 -10.11 -78.61
CA CYS A 310 23.90 -8.99 -78.09
C CYS A 310 23.64 -9.13 -76.59
N ILE A 311 23.52 -7.98 -75.90
CA ILE A 311 23.05 -7.93 -74.51
C ILE A 311 21.53 -8.16 -74.38
N CYS A 312 20.79 -7.92 -75.46
CA CYS A 312 19.34 -8.03 -75.52
C CYS A 312 18.81 -9.47 -75.40
N ASP A 313 19.63 -10.46 -75.76
CA ASP A 313 19.33 -11.89 -75.65
C ASP A 313 18.97 -12.32 -74.21
N PHE A 314 19.32 -11.48 -73.22
CA PHE A 314 19.13 -11.73 -71.80
C PHE A 314 17.95 -10.99 -71.17
N PHE A 315 17.21 -10.18 -71.94
CA PHE A 315 16.07 -9.45 -71.42
C PHE A 315 14.87 -10.40 -71.20
N ILE A 316 14.23 -10.27 -70.05
CA ILE A 316 13.15 -11.16 -69.61
C ILE A 316 11.83 -10.42 -69.66
N ASP A 317 10.81 -11.09 -70.19
CA ASP A 317 9.44 -10.61 -70.16
C ASP A 317 8.85 -10.71 -68.75
N ILE A 318 8.53 -9.55 -68.16
CA ILE A 318 7.86 -9.41 -66.85
C ILE A 318 6.36 -9.09 -67.01
N LYS A 319 5.84 -8.97 -68.24
CA LYS A 319 4.44 -8.60 -68.54
C LYS A 319 4.03 -7.27 -67.90
N ASP A 320 4.84 -6.26 -68.14
CA ASP A 320 4.63 -4.87 -67.72
C ASP A 320 5.17 -3.96 -68.84
N ASP A 321 4.34 -3.03 -69.33
CA ASP A 321 4.56 -2.22 -70.54
C ASP A 321 5.76 -1.24 -70.43
N ASP A 322 6.31 -1.09 -69.21
CA ASP A 322 7.53 -0.34 -68.93
C ASP A 322 8.82 -1.14 -69.22
N TYR A 323 8.73 -2.47 -69.42
CA TYR A 323 9.88 -3.35 -69.62
C TYR A 323 10.11 -3.69 -71.09
N ILE A 324 11.33 -3.48 -71.55
CA ILE A 324 11.78 -3.81 -72.91
C ILE A 324 12.12 -5.30 -72.97
N VAL A 325 11.65 -5.96 -74.01
CA VAL A 325 11.87 -7.39 -74.29
C VAL A 325 12.24 -7.51 -75.76
N ASP A 326 13.07 -8.49 -76.10
CA ASP A 326 13.48 -8.73 -77.47
C ASP A 326 12.29 -9.13 -78.37
N LYS A 327 11.75 -8.16 -79.14
CA LYS A 327 11.08 -8.35 -80.45
C LYS A 327 10.60 -7.03 -81.06
N ASP A 328 10.46 -7.12 -82.38
CA ASP A 328 10.13 -6.07 -83.35
C ASP A 328 9.09 -5.03 -82.86
N TYR A 329 9.59 -3.81 -82.62
CA TYR A 329 8.79 -2.65 -82.21
C TYR A 329 8.41 -1.85 -83.48
N ASP A 330 7.44 -2.34 -84.24
CA ASP A 330 6.98 -1.76 -85.53
C ASP A 330 8.05 -1.71 -86.65
N GLY A 331 8.80 -2.80 -86.86
CA GLY A 331 9.84 -2.94 -87.87
C GLY A 331 11.25 -2.48 -87.43
N ARG A 332 11.50 -2.29 -86.13
CA ARG A 332 12.71 -1.66 -85.57
C ARG A 332 13.37 -2.49 -84.45
N MET A 333 14.69 -2.35 -84.33
CA MET A 333 15.48 -2.97 -83.26
C MET A 333 15.25 -2.27 -81.91
N TRP A 334 15.38 -3.00 -80.79
CA TRP A 334 15.11 -2.48 -79.44
C TRP A 334 15.91 -1.21 -79.08
N PHE A 335 17.15 -1.07 -79.55
CA PHE A 335 17.98 0.11 -79.27
C PHE A 335 17.57 1.33 -80.13
N GLU A 336 16.99 1.11 -81.32
CA GLU A 336 16.41 2.17 -82.16
C GLU A 336 15.12 2.71 -81.53
N TYR A 337 14.27 1.82 -81.01
CA TYR A 337 13.07 2.20 -80.27
C TYR A 337 13.37 3.08 -79.03
N ILE A 338 14.44 2.76 -78.29
CA ILE A 338 14.92 3.59 -77.15
C ILE A 338 15.41 4.96 -77.62
N LEU A 339 16.11 5.03 -78.76
CA LEU A 339 16.63 6.28 -79.33
C LEU A 339 15.51 7.18 -79.87
N ASP A 340 14.45 6.60 -80.45
CA ASP A 340 13.29 7.33 -80.99
C ASP A 340 12.31 7.80 -79.90
N ASN A 341 12.35 7.19 -78.70
CA ASN A 341 11.51 7.54 -77.55
C ASN A 341 12.35 8.01 -76.35
N PRO A 342 13.11 9.11 -76.46
CA PRO A 342 14.05 9.54 -75.43
C PRO A 342 13.40 10.02 -74.12
N ASN A 343 12.10 10.34 -74.15
CA ASN A 343 11.35 10.87 -72.99
C ASN A 343 10.61 9.80 -72.17
N LYS A 344 10.60 8.53 -72.62
CA LYS A 344 9.99 7.41 -71.86
C LYS A 344 11.07 6.71 -71.03
N LEU A 345 10.75 6.35 -69.79
CA LEU A 345 11.66 5.55 -68.96
C LEU A 345 11.53 4.08 -69.34
N HIS A 346 12.62 3.49 -69.82
CA HIS A 346 12.67 2.10 -70.24
C HIS A 346 13.35 1.25 -69.16
N LYS A 347 12.74 0.12 -68.80
CA LYS A 347 13.30 -0.83 -67.83
C LYS A 347 13.59 -2.16 -68.51
N VAL A 348 14.54 -2.91 -67.96
CA VAL A 348 14.78 -4.30 -68.36
C VAL A 348 15.04 -5.13 -67.12
N ALA A 349 14.79 -6.43 -67.21
CA ALA A 349 15.26 -7.35 -66.20
C ALA A 349 16.06 -8.48 -66.84
N MET A 350 17.07 -8.91 -66.10
CA MET A 350 18.00 -9.93 -66.54
C MET A 350 18.31 -10.89 -65.39
N TYR A 351 18.60 -12.14 -65.73
CA TYR A 351 19.02 -13.14 -64.75
C TYR A 351 20.53 -13.10 -64.56
N LYS A 352 20.94 -13.10 -63.30
CA LYS A 352 22.30 -13.43 -62.89
C LYS A 352 22.25 -14.69 -62.04
N GLN A 353 22.81 -15.81 -62.52
CA GLN A 353 22.85 -17.08 -61.78
C GLN A 353 21.49 -17.50 -61.18
N LYS A 354 20.40 -17.30 -61.93
CA LYS A 354 19.00 -17.55 -61.53
C LYS A 354 18.36 -16.52 -60.57
N SER A 355 19.05 -15.43 -60.24
CA SER A 355 18.50 -14.29 -59.50
C SER A 355 18.07 -13.17 -60.46
N LEU A 356 16.85 -12.67 -60.31
CA LEU A 356 16.29 -11.64 -61.17
C LEU A 356 16.78 -10.25 -60.72
N ASN A 357 17.37 -9.51 -61.64
CA ASN A 357 17.89 -8.17 -61.41
C ASN A 357 17.22 -7.19 -62.37
N TYR A 358 16.99 -5.97 -61.90
CA TYR A 358 16.24 -4.93 -62.60
C TYR A 358 17.13 -3.75 -62.93
N PHE A 359 16.97 -3.20 -64.14
CA PHE A 359 17.77 -2.11 -64.66
C PHE A 359 16.89 -1.09 -65.36
N THR A 360 17.32 0.17 -65.35
CA THR A 360 16.86 1.16 -66.33
C THR A 360 17.86 1.19 -67.48
N ILE A 361 17.36 1.24 -68.72
CA ILE A 361 18.18 1.17 -69.92
C ILE A 361 18.14 2.47 -70.71
N THR A 362 19.31 2.94 -71.13
CA THR A 362 19.46 4.08 -72.03
C THR A 362 20.49 3.76 -73.11
N ALA A 363 20.30 4.33 -74.31
CA ALA A 363 21.21 4.15 -75.43
C ALA A 363 21.65 5.52 -75.99
N THR A 364 22.87 5.61 -76.47
CA THR A 364 23.39 6.82 -77.12
C THR A 364 24.28 6.43 -78.30
N LYS A 365 24.02 7.00 -79.48
CA LYS A 365 24.80 6.76 -80.70
C LYS A 365 25.90 7.81 -80.87
N LYS A 366 27.13 7.38 -81.12
CA LYS A 366 28.29 8.24 -81.39
C LYS A 366 28.94 7.84 -82.71
N ILE A 367 29.04 8.80 -83.63
CA ILE A 367 29.66 8.60 -84.95
C ILE A 367 31.18 8.72 -84.79
N LEU A 368 31.91 7.75 -85.34
CA LEU A 368 33.37 7.73 -85.30
C LEU A 368 33.95 8.25 -86.61
N ASP A 369 33.46 7.77 -87.77
CA ASP A 369 33.85 8.20 -89.13
C ASP A 369 32.65 8.13 -90.10
N SER A 370 32.81 8.53 -91.38
CA SER A 370 31.74 8.62 -92.40
C SER A 370 31.01 7.31 -92.74
N GLN A 371 31.55 6.15 -92.32
CA GLN A 371 30.91 4.84 -92.45
C GLN A 371 30.81 4.04 -91.13
N ASN A 372 31.35 4.53 -90.00
CA ASN A 372 31.43 3.78 -88.74
C ASN A 372 30.84 4.55 -87.55
N PHE A 373 30.03 3.86 -86.73
CA PHE A 373 29.49 4.39 -85.49
C PHE A 373 29.59 3.36 -84.36
N ILE A 374 29.51 3.84 -83.13
CA ILE A 374 29.30 3.01 -81.94
C ILE A 374 28.07 3.47 -81.18
N VAL A 375 27.37 2.53 -80.58
CA VAL A 375 26.26 2.75 -79.67
C VAL A 375 26.75 2.37 -78.27
N ILE A 376 26.63 3.32 -77.35
CA ILE A 376 26.91 3.09 -75.94
C ILE A 376 25.57 2.86 -75.27
N VAL A 377 25.40 1.67 -74.71
CA VAL A 377 24.22 1.27 -73.95
C VAL A 377 24.59 1.28 -72.48
N ALA A 378 23.84 2.00 -71.68
CA ALA A 378 24.01 2.06 -70.24
C ALA A 378 22.81 1.43 -69.54
N LEU A 379 23.05 0.42 -68.72
CA LEU A 379 22.04 -0.20 -67.85
C LEU A 379 22.35 0.13 -66.39
N ASN A 380 21.54 0.99 -65.79
CA ASN A 380 21.68 1.35 -64.38
C ASN A 380 20.91 0.35 -63.52
N ASN A 381 21.63 -0.37 -62.66
CA ASN A 381 21.02 -1.36 -61.78
C ASN A 381 20.16 -0.65 -60.72
N ILE A 382 18.87 -0.96 -60.68
CA ILE A 382 17.89 -0.46 -59.69
C ILE A 382 17.44 -1.56 -58.72
N THR A 383 18.10 -2.72 -58.75
CA THR A 383 17.78 -3.88 -57.91
C THR A 383 17.97 -3.54 -56.44
N THR A 384 19.03 -2.80 -56.10
CA THR A 384 19.31 -2.36 -54.72
C THR A 384 18.23 -1.44 -54.18
N GLU A 385 17.67 -0.56 -55.00
CA GLU A 385 16.63 0.39 -54.66
C GLU A 385 15.31 -0.34 -54.41
N ILE A 386 14.95 -1.28 -55.29
CA ILE A 386 13.78 -2.16 -55.12
C ILE A 386 13.96 -3.05 -53.88
N GLN A 387 15.16 -3.60 -53.66
CA GLN A 387 15.46 -4.40 -52.47
C GLN A 387 15.49 -3.55 -51.20
N THR A 388 15.93 -2.29 -51.27
CA THR A 388 15.96 -1.36 -50.14
C THR A 388 14.55 -0.95 -49.76
N GLN A 389 13.66 -0.71 -50.74
CA GLN A 389 12.23 -0.55 -50.47
C GLN A 389 11.62 -1.78 -49.79
N LYS A 390 11.99 -2.99 -50.24
CA LYS A 390 11.56 -4.25 -49.57
C LYS A 390 12.13 -4.38 -48.16
N LYS A 391 13.40 -4.04 -47.93
CA LYS A 391 14.04 -4.04 -46.59
C LYS A 391 13.45 -2.99 -45.66
N LEU A 392 13.14 -1.80 -46.18
CA LEU A 392 12.49 -0.73 -45.44
C LEU A 392 11.09 -1.17 -44.99
N LYS A 393 10.36 -1.86 -45.86
CA LYS A 393 9.08 -2.50 -45.50
C LYS A 393 9.27 -3.54 -44.38
N ALA A 394 10.22 -4.46 -44.52
CA ALA A 394 10.52 -5.46 -43.48
C ALA A 394 10.99 -4.85 -42.14
N LEU A 395 11.71 -3.72 -42.19
CA LEU A 395 12.13 -2.98 -40.99
C LEU A 395 10.93 -2.29 -40.32
N ASN A 396 10.03 -1.69 -41.10
CA ASN A 396 8.76 -1.16 -40.59
C ASN A 396 7.93 -2.26 -39.93
N ASP A 397 7.81 -3.44 -40.56
CA ASP A 397 7.08 -4.58 -39.98
C ASP A 397 7.72 -5.03 -38.65
N ASN A 398 9.05 -5.00 -38.54
CA ASN A 398 9.76 -5.30 -37.28
C ASN A 398 9.54 -4.22 -36.22
N LEU A 399 9.62 -2.94 -36.60
CA LEU A 399 9.31 -1.83 -35.69
C LEU A 399 7.88 -1.91 -35.17
N GLU A 400 6.92 -2.25 -36.02
CA GLU A 400 5.52 -2.47 -35.63
C GLU A 400 5.39 -3.62 -34.64
N ASN A 401 6.11 -4.73 -34.84
CA ASN A 401 6.17 -5.83 -33.87
C ASN A 401 6.78 -5.41 -32.52
N ILE A 402 7.86 -4.62 -32.52
CA ILE A 402 8.48 -4.10 -31.30
C ILE A 402 7.52 -3.15 -30.57
N VAL A 403 6.87 -2.25 -31.30
CA VAL A 403 5.87 -1.32 -30.75
C VAL A 403 4.71 -2.10 -30.14
N ASN A 404 4.19 -3.12 -30.84
CA ASN A 404 3.13 -3.98 -30.30
C ASN A 404 3.58 -4.73 -29.04
N HIS A 405 4.80 -5.27 -29.03
CA HIS A 405 5.35 -5.94 -27.84
C HIS A 405 5.51 -4.97 -26.66
N LYS A 406 6.04 -3.77 -26.90
CA LYS A 406 6.20 -2.73 -25.86
C LYS A 406 4.87 -2.18 -25.37
N THR A 407 3.88 -2.06 -26.25
CA THR A 407 2.52 -1.67 -25.89
C THR A 407 1.88 -2.72 -24.97
N LYS A 408 2.10 -4.01 -25.26
CA LYS A 408 1.64 -5.11 -24.41
C LYS A 408 2.32 -5.10 -23.04
N GLU A 409 3.65 -4.94 -22.97
CA GLU A 409 4.35 -4.81 -21.68
C GLU A 409 3.84 -3.63 -20.84
N LEU A 410 3.55 -2.49 -21.47
CA LEU A 410 2.97 -1.33 -20.79
C LEU A 410 1.55 -1.61 -20.27
N GLN A 411 0.75 -2.35 -21.04
CA GLN A 411 -0.59 -2.74 -20.65
C GLN A 411 -0.55 -3.71 -19.45
N ASP A 412 0.29 -4.74 -19.50
CA ASP A 412 0.50 -5.69 -18.40
C ASP A 412 1.01 -4.97 -17.12
N LEU A 413 1.91 -3.99 -17.29
CA LEU A 413 2.40 -3.16 -16.17
C LEU A 413 1.29 -2.29 -15.58
N ASN A 414 0.46 -1.67 -16.41
CA ASN A 414 -0.68 -0.88 -15.95
C ASN A 414 -1.68 -1.75 -15.18
N GLU A 415 -2.02 -2.93 -15.68
CA GLU A 415 -2.91 -3.87 -14.98
C GLU A 415 -2.33 -4.28 -13.62
N THR A 416 -1.01 -4.56 -13.56
CA THR A 416 -0.32 -4.88 -12.31
C THR A 416 -0.31 -3.71 -11.33
N LEU A 417 -0.12 -2.48 -11.82
CA LEU A 417 -0.16 -1.27 -11.00
C LEU A 417 -1.57 -1.02 -10.46
N GLU A 418 -2.61 -1.17 -11.28
CA GLU A 418 -4.00 -1.02 -10.86
C GLU A 418 -4.36 -2.02 -9.75
N LEU A 419 -3.96 -3.29 -9.89
CA LEU A 419 -4.12 -4.29 -8.84
C LEU A 419 -3.42 -3.88 -7.54
N ARG A 420 -2.18 -3.41 -7.61
CA ARG A 420 -1.40 -3.01 -6.44
C ARG A 420 -1.98 -1.77 -5.74
N ILE A 421 -2.48 -0.81 -6.52
CA ILE A 421 -3.20 0.36 -5.98
C ILE A 421 -4.46 -0.10 -5.25
N LYS A 422 -5.23 -1.01 -5.84
CA LYS A 422 -6.45 -1.56 -5.24
C LYS A 422 -6.17 -2.26 -3.90
N GLU A 423 -5.11 -3.06 -3.84
CA GLU A 423 -4.66 -3.72 -2.61
C GLU A 423 -4.25 -2.72 -1.50
N GLU A 424 -3.44 -1.71 -1.84
CA GLU A 424 -3.03 -0.70 -0.85
C GLU A 424 -4.19 0.19 -0.38
N VAL A 425 -5.16 0.50 -1.26
CA VAL A 425 -6.40 1.21 -0.87
C VAL A 425 -7.22 0.38 0.11
N GLU A 426 -7.39 -0.92 -0.12
CA GLU A 426 -8.18 -1.77 0.77
C GLU A 426 -7.46 -1.95 2.12
N LYS A 427 -6.14 -2.12 2.12
CA LYS A 427 -5.32 -2.16 3.32
C LYS A 427 -5.40 -0.87 4.15
N ASN A 428 -5.44 0.30 3.50
CA ASN A 428 -5.68 1.56 4.19
C ASN A 428 -7.09 1.63 4.80
N ARG A 429 -8.13 1.17 4.08
CA ARG A 429 -9.48 1.08 4.63
C ARG A 429 -9.58 0.19 5.86
N GLU A 430 -8.86 -0.94 5.88
CA GLU A 430 -8.80 -1.82 7.05
C GLU A 430 -8.11 -1.15 8.24
N LYS A 431 -7.01 -0.41 7.99
CA LYS A 431 -6.37 0.40 9.02
C LYS A 431 -7.32 1.46 9.57
N ASP A 432 -8.03 2.20 8.72
CA ASP A 432 -8.99 3.21 9.13
C ASP A 432 -10.11 2.60 10.00
N LYS A 433 -10.66 1.44 9.60
CA LYS A 433 -11.63 0.70 10.43
C LYS A 433 -11.06 0.34 11.80
N THR A 434 -9.81 -0.11 11.85
CA THR A 434 -9.12 -0.46 13.09
C THR A 434 -8.89 0.77 13.97
N LEU A 435 -8.52 1.91 13.39
CA LEU A 435 -8.34 3.19 14.09
C LEU A 435 -9.66 3.68 14.72
N ILE A 436 -10.76 3.65 13.95
CA ILE A 436 -12.10 3.98 14.44
C ILE A 436 -12.46 3.08 15.62
N GLN A 437 -12.17 1.78 15.51
CA GLN A 437 -12.45 0.82 16.58
C GLN A 437 -11.61 1.08 17.84
N GLN A 438 -10.31 1.35 17.71
CA GLN A 438 -9.42 1.69 18.82
C GLN A 438 -9.84 2.98 19.51
N GLY A 439 -10.18 4.03 18.75
CA GLY A 439 -10.64 5.27 19.33
C GLY A 439 -12.02 5.14 20.00
N ARG A 440 -12.93 4.31 19.46
CA ARG A 440 -14.17 3.91 20.16
C ARG A 440 -13.88 3.23 21.49
N PHE A 441 -12.90 2.31 21.55
CA PHE A 441 -12.51 1.65 22.80
C PHE A 441 -11.84 2.59 23.80
N ALA A 442 -11.07 3.58 23.35
CA ALA A 442 -10.49 4.59 24.22
C ALA A 442 -11.59 5.46 24.87
N ALA A 443 -12.56 5.94 24.07
CA ALA A 443 -13.72 6.69 24.58
C ALA A 443 -14.56 5.84 25.55
N LEU A 444 -14.74 4.55 25.26
CA LEU A 444 -15.40 3.59 26.15
C LEU A 444 -14.72 3.53 27.53
N GLY A 445 -13.38 3.46 27.57
CA GLY A 445 -12.63 3.39 28.83
C GLY A 445 -12.89 4.60 29.74
N GLU A 446 -12.92 5.80 29.15
CA GLU A 446 -13.20 7.04 29.89
C GLU A 446 -14.68 7.11 30.33
N MET A 447 -15.61 6.73 29.45
CA MET A 447 -17.05 6.72 29.76
C MET A 447 -17.43 5.70 30.83
N ILE A 448 -16.81 4.51 30.86
CA ILE A 448 -17.04 3.52 31.92
C ILE A 448 -16.69 4.13 33.30
N GLY A 449 -15.62 4.93 33.37
CA GLY A 449 -15.26 5.67 34.58
C GLY A 449 -16.35 6.65 35.00
N ASN A 450 -16.85 7.45 34.05
CA ASN A 450 -17.91 8.44 34.29
C ASN A 450 -19.23 7.77 34.72
N ILE A 451 -19.59 6.65 34.10
CA ILE A 451 -20.80 5.88 34.43
C ILE A 451 -20.68 5.23 35.79
N ALA A 452 -19.53 4.65 36.13
CA ALA A 452 -19.29 4.11 37.46
C ALA A 452 -19.44 5.19 38.55
N HIS A 453 -19.05 6.43 38.24
CA HIS A 453 -19.30 7.59 39.11
C HIS A 453 -20.78 7.98 39.17
N GLN A 454 -21.44 8.10 38.01
CA GLN A 454 -22.86 8.44 37.91
C GLN A 454 -23.77 7.40 38.55
N TRP A 455 -23.40 6.12 38.58
CA TRP A 455 -24.16 5.07 39.26
C TRP A 455 -23.98 5.12 40.77
N ARG A 456 -22.80 5.50 41.25
CA ARG A 456 -22.50 5.57 42.68
C ARG A 456 -23.43 6.56 43.39
N GLN A 457 -23.80 7.66 42.74
CA GLN A 457 -24.69 8.68 43.29
C GLN A 457 -26.12 8.18 43.60
N PRO A 458 -26.93 7.69 42.64
CA PRO A 458 -28.25 7.13 42.89
C PRO A 458 -28.20 5.89 43.78
N LEU A 459 -27.17 5.03 43.68
CA LEU A 459 -27.00 3.90 44.61
C LEU A 459 -26.77 4.35 46.06
N SER A 460 -26.02 5.43 46.26
CA SER A 460 -25.81 6.02 47.59
C SER A 460 -27.10 6.67 48.11
N ALA A 461 -27.84 7.34 47.24
CA ALA A 461 -29.14 7.91 47.57
C ALA A 461 -30.15 6.83 47.96
N ILE A 462 -30.27 5.75 47.17
CA ILE A 462 -31.10 4.58 47.49
C ILE A 462 -30.68 3.99 48.85
N SER A 463 -29.37 3.77 49.08
CA SER A 463 -28.90 3.23 50.37
C SER A 463 -29.24 4.14 51.55
N SER A 464 -29.12 5.46 51.36
CA SER A 464 -29.45 6.46 52.37
C SER A 464 -30.96 6.49 52.67
N THR A 465 -31.80 6.46 51.62
CA THR A 465 -33.26 6.43 51.76
C THR A 465 -33.70 5.16 52.47
N VAL A 466 -33.19 3.99 52.07
CA VAL A 466 -33.50 2.71 52.73
C VAL A 466 -33.04 2.70 54.19
N SER A 467 -31.85 3.25 54.49
CA SER A 467 -31.36 3.36 55.88
C SER A 467 -32.24 4.29 56.72
N SER A 468 -32.66 5.43 56.15
CA SER A 468 -33.58 6.37 56.80
C SER A 468 -34.94 5.71 57.07
N MET A 469 -35.51 4.98 56.10
CA MET A 469 -36.75 4.22 56.28
C MET A 469 -36.63 3.19 57.42
N GLN A 470 -35.50 2.48 57.49
CA GLN A 470 -35.26 1.50 58.54
C GLN A 470 -35.20 2.14 59.93
N ILE A 471 -34.52 3.28 60.06
CA ILE A 471 -34.43 4.04 61.32
C ILE A 471 -35.80 4.58 61.73
N GLN A 472 -36.54 5.20 60.81
CA GLN A 472 -37.90 5.73 61.08
C GLN A 472 -38.86 4.63 61.53
N ARG A 473 -38.75 3.42 60.94
CA ARG A 473 -39.53 2.26 61.35
C ARG A 473 -39.13 1.73 62.72
N GLN A 474 -37.83 1.68 63.05
CA GLN A 474 -37.35 1.26 64.37
C GLN A 474 -37.78 2.22 65.49
N LEU A 475 -37.84 3.51 65.19
CA LEU A 475 -38.26 4.56 66.13
C LEU A 475 -39.79 4.74 66.19
N ALA A 476 -40.57 3.95 65.42
CA ALA A 476 -42.02 4.05 65.31
C ALA A 476 -42.55 5.45 64.94
N ILE A 477 -41.76 6.20 64.16
CA ILE A 477 -42.09 7.55 63.68
C ILE A 477 -42.45 7.60 62.19
N ALA A 478 -42.36 6.47 61.47
CA ALA A 478 -42.70 6.39 60.07
C ALA A 478 -44.22 6.42 59.87
N SER A 479 -44.74 7.36 59.07
CA SER A 479 -46.09 7.27 58.53
C SER A 479 -46.12 6.49 57.21
N ASP A 480 -47.27 5.93 56.83
CA ASP A 480 -47.43 5.26 55.53
C ASP A 480 -47.08 6.19 54.37
N LYS A 481 -47.38 7.49 54.51
CA LYS A 481 -47.04 8.52 53.52
C LYS A 481 -45.52 8.73 53.37
N ASP A 482 -44.75 8.61 54.45
CA ASP A 482 -43.29 8.72 54.41
C ASP A 482 -42.66 7.52 53.70
N ILE A 483 -43.24 6.33 53.93
CA ILE A 483 -42.84 5.07 53.28
C ILE A 483 -43.12 5.16 51.77
N ASP A 484 -44.31 5.61 51.37
CA ASP A 484 -44.68 5.80 49.96
C ASP A 484 -43.75 6.81 49.26
N SER A 485 -43.46 7.95 49.90
CA SER A 485 -42.55 8.95 49.34
C SER A 485 -41.11 8.43 49.16
N SER A 486 -40.66 7.58 50.09
CA SER A 486 -39.33 6.97 50.06
C SER A 486 -39.27 5.89 48.97
N TYR A 487 -40.35 5.12 48.80
CA TYR A 487 -40.51 4.15 47.71
C TYR A 487 -40.50 4.84 46.34
N GLU A 488 -41.28 5.92 46.15
CA GLU A 488 -41.25 6.70 44.91
C GLU A 488 -39.86 7.27 44.60
N SER A 489 -39.16 7.76 45.62
CA SER A 489 -37.79 8.28 45.47
C SER A 489 -36.81 7.19 45.04
N ILE A 490 -36.89 6.01 45.64
CA ILE A 490 -36.08 4.85 45.24
C ILE A 490 -36.39 4.46 43.79
N MET A 491 -37.67 4.39 43.42
CA MET A 491 -38.09 4.05 42.05
C MET A 491 -37.60 5.06 41.02
N LYS A 492 -37.60 6.37 41.33
CA LYS A 492 -37.00 7.39 40.47
C LYS A 492 -35.50 7.15 40.24
N TYR A 493 -34.75 6.80 41.28
CA TYR A 493 -33.32 6.48 41.14
C TYR A 493 -33.07 5.20 40.36
N VAL A 494 -33.91 4.17 40.53
CA VAL A 494 -33.85 2.93 39.75
C VAL A 494 -34.15 3.21 38.27
N GLN A 495 -35.15 4.02 37.98
CA GLN A 495 -35.50 4.39 36.61
C GLN A 495 -34.40 5.22 35.95
N PHE A 496 -33.77 6.14 36.70
CA PHE A 496 -32.60 6.89 36.26
C PHE A 496 -31.41 5.98 35.92
N LEU A 497 -31.11 4.99 36.77
CA LEU A 497 -30.07 3.99 36.52
C LEU A 497 -30.35 3.19 35.25
N ASN A 498 -31.58 2.73 35.08
CA ASN A 498 -32.00 1.97 33.89
C ASN A 498 -31.91 2.82 32.61
N GLN A 499 -32.35 4.08 32.66
CA GLN A 499 -32.22 4.98 31.51
C GLN A 499 -30.75 5.21 31.15
N THR A 500 -29.88 5.42 32.14
CA THR A 500 -28.44 5.59 31.94
C THR A 500 -27.80 4.34 31.31
N ILE A 501 -28.25 3.14 31.69
CA ILE A 501 -27.81 1.87 31.08
C ILE A 501 -28.25 1.79 29.62
N GLU A 502 -29.48 2.16 29.30
CA GLU A 502 -29.99 2.13 27.93
C GLU A 502 -29.33 3.20 27.05
N ASP A 503 -29.09 4.40 27.57
CA ASP A 503 -28.33 5.47 26.90
C ASP A 503 -26.88 5.04 26.62
N PHE A 504 -26.27 4.31 27.55
CA PHE A 504 -24.97 3.69 27.32
C PHE A 504 -25.03 2.58 26.28
N ARG A 505 -26.04 1.70 26.33
CA ARG A 505 -26.17 0.58 25.40
C ARG A 505 -26.50 1.04 23.99
N SER A 506 -27.24 2.14 23.83
CA SER A 506 -27.56 2.75 22.53
C SER A 506 -26.29 3.30 21.87
N PHE A 507 -25.40 3.95 22.63
CA PHE A 507 -24.12 4.47 22.15
C PHE A 507 -23.20 3.41 21.49
N PHE A 508 -23.24 2.16 21.95
CA PHE A 508 -22.42 1.06 21.38
C PHE A 508 -23.08 0.29 20.25
N ARG A 509 -24.35 0.57 19.91
CA ARG A 509 -24.94 -0.06 18.73
C ARG A 509 -24.24 0.50 17.50
N LYS A 510 -23.75 -0.39 16.64
CA LYS A 510 -23.33 0.00 15.29
C LYS A 510 -24.56 0.57 14.60
N ASP A 511 -24.57 1.87 14.33
CA ASP A 511 -25.53 2.42 13.39
C ASP A 511 -25.20 1.80 12.02
N LYS A 512 -26.10 0.95 11.53
CA LYS A 512 -25.94 0.30 10.22
C LYS A 512 -26.45 1.17 9.08
N GLU A 513 -27.31 2.15 9.39
CA GLU A 513 -28.03 2.96 8.41
C GLU A 513 -28.21 4.40 8.89
N GLN A 514 -28.21 5.35 7.96
CA GLN A 514 -28.45 6.76 8.25
C GLN A 514 -29.95 7.01 8.50
N ILE A 515 -30.28 7.58 9.65
CA ILE A 515 -31.66 7.96 10.00
C ILE A 515 -31.83 9.47 10.08
N LYS A 516 -33.08 9.95 10.02
CA LYS A 516 -33.42 11.34 10.35
C LYS A 516 -33.44 11.48 11.87
N PHE A 517 -32.82 12.52 12.41
CA PHE A 517 -32.79 12.76 13.85
C PHE A 517 -32.69 14.26 14.17
N ASN A 518 -33.07 14.63 15.40
CA ASN A 518 -32.90 15.98 15.93
C ASN A 518 -31.54 16.10 16.62
N ILE A 519 -30.69 17.02 16.14
CA ILE A 519 -29.36 17.25 16.73
C ILE A 519 -29.46 17.73 18.17
N ILE A 520 -30.49 18.49 18.52
CA ILE A 520 -30.69 19.01 19.90
C ILE A 520 -30.92 17.86 20.89
N GLU A 521 -31.65 16.81 20.49
CA GLU A 521 -31.86 15.63 21.33
C GLU A 521 -30.54 14.89 21.59
N VAL A 522 -29.73 14.71 20.54
CA VAL A 522 -28.41 14.08 20.62
C VAL A 522 -27.46 14.89 21.51
N LEU A 523 -27.49 16.22 21.39
CA LEU A 523 -26.72 17.13 22.23
C LEU A 523 -27.15 17.00 23.70
N ASN A 524 -28.45 17.05 23.99
CA ASN A 524 -28.97 16.91 25.36
C ASN A 524 -28.59 15.57 26.00
N ASN A 525 -28.66 14.48 25.23
CA ASN A 525 -28.21 13.16 25.69
C ASN A 525 -26.70 13.14 25.97
N SER A 526 -25.90 13.82 25.16
CA SER A 526 -24.44 13.92 25.39
C SER A 526 -24.13 14.76 26.65
N LEU A 527 -24.90 15.82 26.88
CA LEU A 527 -24.76 16.69 28.05
C LEU A 527 -25.21 16.02 29.35
N SER A 528 -26.24 15.17 29.31
CA SER A 528 -26.68 14.41 30.49
C SER A 528 -25.56 13.48 31.00
N ILE A 529 -24.81 12.88 30.09
CA ILE A 529 -23.67 12.00 30.40
C ILE A 529 -22.49 12.78 31.02
N THR A 530 -22.24 14.02 30.62
CA THR A 530 -21.11 14.83 31.14
C THR A 530 -21.47 15.70 32.35
N SER A 531 -22.76 15.93 32.60
CA SER A 531 -23.29 16.86 33.61
C SER A 531 -22.70 16.68 35.02
N ALA A 532 -22.65 15.44 35.52
CA ALA A 532 -22.13 15.13 36.85
C ALA A 532 -20.63 15.48 36.97
N VAL A 533 -19.87 15.19 35.92
CA VAL A 533 -18.43 15.46 35.89
C VAL A 533 -18.17 16.97 35.78
N TYR A 534 -18.98 17.69 35.01
CA TYR A 534 -18.89 19.14 34.92
C TYR A 534 -19.18 19.80 36.27
N LYS A 535 -20.21 19.32 36.98
CA LYS A 535 -20.54 19.79 38.32
C LYS A 535 -19.43 19.51 39.33
N ASP A 536 -18.86 18.30 39.34
CA ASP A 536 -17.75 17.91 40.22
C ASP A 536 -16.46 18.73 39.95
N ASN A 537 -16.30 19.28 38.75
CA ASN A 537 -15.16 20.12 38.37
C ASN A 537 -15.51 21.62 38.32
N GLU A 538 -16.67 22.03 38.85
CA GLU A 538 -17.12 23.44 38.93
C GLU A 538 -17.15 24.14 37.56
N ILE A 539 -17.52 23.41 36.50
CA ILE A 539 -17.66 23.93 35.14
C ILE A 539 -19.12 24.34 34.91
N ILE A 540 -19.35 25.61 34.60
CA ILE A 540 -20.68 26.15 34.30
C ILE A 540 -20.98 25.94 32.81
N LEU A 541 -22.09 25.27 32.53
CA LEU A 541 -22.59 25.03 31.18
C LEU A 541 -23.71 26.02 30.84
N THR A 542 -23.57 26.74 29.71
CA THR A 542 -24.59 27.67 29.21
C THR A 542 -25.02 27.28 27.80
N LEU A 543 -26.33 27.20 27.56
CA LEU A 543 -26.92 26.82 26.27
C LEU A 543 -27.65 28.01 25.66
N ASP A 544 -27.35 28.33 24.39
CA ASP A 544 -28.06 29.30 23.56
C ASP A 544 -28.55 28.60 22.28
N ILE A 545 -29.77 28.06 22.38
CA ILE A 545 -30.41 27.27 21.32
C ILE A 545 -31.50 28.13 20.70
N LYS A 546 -31.30 28.56 19.45
CA LYS A 546 -32.23 29.45 18.75
C LYS A 546 -33.45 28.73 18.17
N GLU A 547 -33.32 27.42 17.93
CA GLU A 547 -34.35 26.59 17.30
C GLU A 547 -34.52 25.29 18.09
N GLU A 548 -35.77 24.92 18.41
CA GLU A 548 -36.06 23.70 19.18
C GLU A 548 -35.76 22.41 18.42
N GLN A 549 -35.73 22.46 17.08
CA GLN A 549 -35.49 21.30 16.23
C GLN A 549 -34.48 21.62 15.13
N LEU A 550 -33.35 20.91 15.16
CA LEU A 550 -32.33 20.93 14.11
C LEU A 550 -32.26 19.55 13.48
N ILE A 551 -33.04 19.33 12.41
CA ILE A 551 -33.18 18.03 11.78
C ILE A 551 -32.07 17.80 10.75
N SER A 552 -31.38 16.67 10.86
CA SER A 552 -30.37 16.20 9.90
C SER A 552 -30.50 14.70 9.64
N LYS A 553 -29.75 14.19 8.65
CA LYS A 553 -29.69 12.76 8.32
C LYS A 553 -28.27 12.24 8.53
N GLY A 554 -28.14 11.15 9.29
CA GLY A 554 -26.85 10.60 9.67
C GLY A 554 -26.96 9.57 10.78
N PHE A 555 -25.94 9.55 11.64
CA PHE A 555 -25.73 8.52 12.66
C PHE A 555 -25.73 9.17 14.07
N PRO A 556 -26.86 9.19 14.79
CA PRO A 556 -26.98 9.89 16.08
C PRO A 556 -25.94 9.45 17.12
N ASN A 557 -25.55 8.18 17.13
CA ASN A 557 -24.56 7.66 18.08
C ASN A 557 -23.15 8.18 17.75
N GLU A 558 -22.81 8.25 16.47
CA GLU A 558 -21.54 8.83 16.04
C GLU A 558 -21.47 10.34 16.32
N LEU A 559 -22.60 11.06 16.18
CA LEU A 559 -22.66 12.47 16.54
C LEU A 559 -22.53 12.68 18.06
N SER A 560 -23.14 11.80 18.86
CA SER A 560 -22.95 11.81 20.32
C SER A 560 -21.46 11.66 20.67
N GLN A 561 -20.75 10.77 19.98
CA GLN A 561 -19.31 10.59 20.15
C GLN A 561 -18.53 11.87 19.83
N VAL A 562 -18.91 12.61 18.79
CA VAL A 562 -18.31 13.91 18.44
C VAL A 562 -18.48 14.90 19.58
N PHE A 563 -19.70 15.07 20.09
CA PHE A 563 -19.98 15.99 21.20
C PHE A 563 -19.21 15.61 22.45
N LEU A 564 -19.21 14.33 22.83
CA LEU A 564 -18.50 13.86 24.02
C LEU A 564 -16.99 14.05 23.92
N ASN A 565 -16.39 13.82 22.75
CA ASN A 565 -14.96 14.09 22.55
C ASN A 565 -14.62 15.57 22.74
N ILE A 566 -15.43 16.47 22.21
CA ILE A 566 -15.22 17.92 22.33
C ILE A 566 -15.43 18.37 23.78
N LEU A 567 -16.52 17.92 24.41
CA LEU A 567 -16.84 18.25 25.81
C LEU A 567 -15.78 17.72 26.78
N ASN A 568 -15.31 16.48 26.61
CA ASN A 568 -14.24 15.93 27.44
C ASN A 568 -12.92 16.70 27.25
N ASN A 569 -12.61 17.13 26.03
CA ASN A 569 -11.44 17.99 25.80
C ASN A 569 -11.57 19.34 26.51
N ALA A 570 -12.72 20.01 26.43
CA ALA A 570 -12.97 21.25 27.15
C ALA A 570 -12.83 21.06 28.67
N LYS A 571 -13.46 20.02 29.22
CA LYS A 571 -13.35 19.64 30.63
C LYS A 571 -11.90 19.44 31.06
N ASP A 572 -11.12 18.68 30.31
CA ASP A 572 -9.75 18.32 30.70
C ASP A 572 -8.84 19.55 30.79
N VAL A 573 -8.98 20.50 29.87
CA VAL A 573 -8.21 21.75 29.92
C VAL A 573 -8.71 22.64 31.07
N LEU A 574 -10.02 22.75 31.27
CA LEU A 574 -10.61 23.56 32.34
C LEU A 574 -10.34 23.01 33.75
N LYS A 575 -10.07 21.70 33.89
CA LYS A 575 -9.73 21.06 35.16
C LYS A 575 -8.37 21.51 35.72
N GLU A 576 -7.45 21.94 34.87
CA GLU A 576 -6.19 22.51 35.32
C GLU A 576 -6.48 23.80 36.10
N LYS A 577 -6.08 23.88 37.38
CA LYS A 577 -6.51 24.89 38.39
C LYS A 577 -6.09 26.35 38.11
N LYS A 578 -5.91 26.75 36.84
CA LYS A 578 -5.48 28.08 36.40
C LYS A 578 -6.62 29.02 36.00
N PHE A 579 -7.85 28.52 35.84
CA PHE A 579 -9.00 29.32 35.40
C PHE A 579 -9.94 29.60 36.57
N GLU A 580 -10.12 30.89 36.91
CA GLU A 580 -11.03 31.34 37.99
C GLU A 580 -12.51 31.16 37.63
N LYS A 581 -12.86 31.20 36.34
CA LYS A 581 -14.22 30.99 35.82
C LYS A 581 -14.22 29.97 34.69
N ARG A 582 -14.68 28.74 34.99
CA ARG A 582 -14.73 27.63 34.04
C ARG A 582 -16.10 27.59 33.37
N HIS A 583 -16.15 27.98 32.10
CA HIS A 583 -17.37 28.00 31.32
C HIS A 583 -17.23 27.19 30.05
N VAL A 584 -18.30 26.46 29.73
CA VAL A 584 -18.54 25.91 28.39
C VAL A 584 -19.84 26.50 27.89
N TYR A 585 -19.79 27.12 26.71
CA TYR A 585 -20.94 27.76 26.09
C TYR A 585 -21.25 27.10 24.76
N ILE A 586 -22.51 26.74 24.55
CA ILE A 586 -22.94 26.04 23.34
C ILE A 586 -24.00 26.86 22.63
N LYS A 587 -23.72 27.21 21.37
CA LYS A 587 -24.69 27.82 20.46
C LYS A 587 -25.18 26.79 19.47
N ALA A 588 -26.49 26.75 19.25
CA ALA A 588 -27.09 25.92 18.21
C ALA A 588 -28.11 26.75 17.40
N TYR A 589 -27.95 26.77 16.08
CA TYR A 589 -28.81 27.53 15.17
C TYR A 589 -28.82 26.92 13.77
N SER A 590 -29.85 27.19 12.97
CA SER A 590 -29.88 26.82 11.56
C SER A 590 -29.41 27.97 10.68
N THR A 591 -28.76 27.63 9.57
CA THR A 591 -28.57 28.50 8.41
C THR A 591 -29.50 28.07 7.27
N LYS A 592 -29.39 28.68 6.08
CA LYS A 592 -30.19 28.30 4.91
C LYS A 592 -29.93 26.85 4.45
N ILE A 593 -28.71 26.33 4.66
CA ILE A 593 -28.26 25.06 4.07
C ILE A 593 -27.83 24.05 5.15
N ASN A 594 -27.31 24.53 6.29
CA ASN A 594 -26.75 23.69 7.35
C ASN A 594 -27.32 24.02 8.72
N ASN A 595 -27.42 23.01 9.59
CA ASN A 595 -27.54 23.16 11.04
C ASN A 595 -26.13 23.36 11.63
N VAL A 596 -25.97 24.35 12.51
CA VAL A 596 -24.67 24.73 13.07
C VAL A 596 -24.68 24.61 14.59
N ILE A 597 -23.62 24.00 15.13
CA ILE A 597 -23.38 23.83 16.56
C ILE A 597 -21.98 24.34 16.85
N GLU A 598 -21.87 25.32 17.73
CA GLU A 598 -20.60 25.90 18.17
C GLU A 598 -20.42 25.63 19.67
N ILE A 599 -19.32 24.98 20.03
CA ILE A 599 -18.97 24.66 21.42
C ILE A 599 -17.73 25.46 21.78
N PHE A 600 -17.88 26.40 22.71
CA PHE A 600 -16.84 27.28 23.23
C PHE A 600 -16.38 26.82 24.61
N ASP A 601 -15.07 26.80 24.85
CA ASP A 601 -14.48 26.70 26.18
C ASP A 601 -13.84 28.04 26.60
N SER A 602 -13.72 28.28 27.91
CA SER A 602 -13.01 29.43 28.47
C SER A 602 -11.54 29.14 28.82
N ALA A 603 -10.91 28.20 28.11
CA ALA A 603 -9.64 27.58 28.53
C ALA A 603 -8.39 28.16 27.83
N GLY A 604 -8.45 29.41 27.34
CA GLY A 604 -7.27 30.09 26.78
C GLY A 604 -6.88 29.66 25.36
N GLY A 605 -7.68 28.81 24.72
CA GLY A 605 -7.59 28.50 23.29
C GLY A 605 -6.50 27.50 22.92
N ILE A 606 -6.42 27.20 21.62
CA ILE A 606 -5.47 26.26 21.04
C ILE A 606 -4.15 26.99 20.72
N PRO A 607 -2.99 26.50 21.16
CA PRO A 607 -1.69 27.08 20.81
C PRO A 607 -1.47 27.14 19.29
N VAL A 608 -0.82 28.21 18.79
CA VAL A 608 -0.62 28.47 17.34
C VAL A 608 0.04 27.28 16.62
N HIS A 609 1.05 26.66 17.22
CA HIS A 609 1.77 25.51 16.65
C HIS A 609 0.94 24.20 16.64
N ALA A 610 -0.16 24.15 17.39
CA ALA A 610 -1.04 23.00 17.50
C ALA A 610 -2.28 23.11 16.60
N LYS A 611 -2.69 24.33 16.22
CA LYS A 611 -3.95 24.63 15.50
C LYS A 611 -4.13 23.80 14.22
N ASP A 612 -3.08 23.66 13.41
CA ASP A 612 -3.15 22.92 12.15
C ASP A 612 -3.05 21.40 12.35
N LYS A 613 -2.68 20.95 13.55
CA LYS A 613 -2.42 19.54 13.90
C LYS A 613 -3.45 18.95 14.87
N VAL A 614 -4.38 19.74 15.40
CA VAL A 614 -5.35 19.25 16.41
C VAL A 614 -6.26 18.13 15.89
N PHE A 615 -6.41 18.03 14.57
CA PHE A 615 -7.14 16.97 13.91
C PHE A 615 -6.23 15.88 13.33
N ASP A 616 -4.91 15.94 13.51
CA ASP A 616 -4.00 14.88 13.07
C ASP A 616 -4.10 13.67 14.01
N PRO A 617 -4.05 12.45 13.46
CA PRO A 617 -4.08 11.24 14.27
C PRO A 617 -2.87 11.18 15.22
N TYR A 618 -3.11 10.78 16.47
CA TYR A 618 -2.12 10.67 17.55
C TYR A 618 -1.54 11.99 18.06
N PHE A 619 -2.01 13.13 17.55
CA PHE A 619 -1.61 14.42 18.08
C PHE A 619 -2.31 14.66 19.42
N THR A 620 -1.53 14.87 20.48
CA THR A 620 -2.04 15.24 21.79
C THR A 620 -1.04 16.11 22.53
N THR A 621 -1.55 17.08 23.28
CA THR A 621 -0.77 17.91 24.21
C THR A 621 -0.74 17.32 25.62
N LYS A 622 -1.47 16.23 25.86
CA LYS A 622 -1.52 15.52 27.14
C LYS A 622 -0.34 14.53 27.25
N HIS A 623 0.03 14.18 28.48
CA HIS A 623 1.02 13.11 28.70
C HIS A 623 0.55 11.80 28.05
N LYS A 624 1.46 11.00 27.45
CA LYS A 624 1.13 9.78 26.67
C LYS A 624 0.23 8.75 27.38
N SER A 625 0.16 8.82 28.71
CA SER A 625 -0.69 7.96 29.55
C SER A 625 -2.13 8.47 29.76
N GLN A 626 -2.45 9.70 29.32
CA GLN A 626 -3.75 10.36 29.56
C GLN A 626 -4.53 10.72 28.29
N GLY A 627 -3.91 10.70 27.12
CA GLY A 627 -4.58 11.00 25.85
C GLY A 627 -4.01 10.19 24.70
N THR A 628 -4.88 9.55 23.92
CA THR A 628 -4.50 8.77 22.72
C THR A 628 -4.24 9.65 21.50
N GLY A 629 -4.73 10.89 21.50
CA GLY A 629 -4.68 11.81 20.35
C GLY A 629 -5.57 11.39 19.18
N ILE A 630 -6.54 10.50 19.41
CA ILE A 630 -7.41 9.94 18.34
C ILE A 630 -8.79 10.64 18.32
N GLY A 631 -9.22 11.24 19.44
CA GLY A 631 -10.58 11.76 19.62
C GLY A 631 -11.01 12.81 18.58
N LEU A 632 -10.24 13.90 18.42
CA LEU A 632 -10.60 14.97 17.49
C LEU A 632 -10.46 14.55 16.02
N TYR A 633 -9.44 13.74 15.69
CA TYR A 633 -9.29 13.14 14.36
C TYR A 633 -10.55 12.35 13.97
N MET A 634 -11.02 11.45 14.85
CA MET A 634 -12.26 10.70 14.62
C MET A 634 -13.47 11.61 14.53
N SER A 635 -13.57 12.63 15.39
CA SER A 635 -14.68 13.57 15.34
C SER A 635 -14.77 14.24 13.97
N LYS A 636 -13.63 14.60 13.39
CA LYS A 636 -13.57 15.18 12.04
C LYS A 636 -13.95 14.16 10.97
N ASP A 637 -13.44 12.94 11.07
CA ASP A 637 -13.75 11.85 10.15
C ASP A 637 -15.26 11.51 10.12
N ILE A 638 -15.89 11.40 11.29
CA ILE A 638 -17.34 11.19 11.43
C ILE A 638 -18.12 12.30 10.76
N ILE A 639 -17.83 13.56 11.08
CA ILE A 639 -18.59 14.70 10.55
C ILE A 639 -18.39 14.83 9.03
N GLU A 640 -17.15 14.77 8.54
CA GLU A 640 -16.84 15.03 7.13
C GLU A 640 -17.14 13.83 6.22
N LYS A 641 -16.71 12.62 6.60
CA LYS A 641 -16.89 11.42 5.75
C LYS A 641 -18.23 10.75 5.93
N HIS A 642 -18.73 10.63 7.16
CA HIS A 642 -19.96 9.85 7.41
C HIS A 642 -21.23 10.71 7.28
N MET A 643 -21.17 11.98 7.69
CA MET A 643 -22.34 12.88 7.71
C MET A 643 -22.29 13.99 6.65
N LYS A 644 -21.22 14.08 5.86
CA LYS A 644 -21.04 15.10 4.80
C LYS A 644 -21.14 16.54 5.33
N GLY A 645 -20.70 16.76 6.57
CA GLY A 645 -20.62 18.06 7.23
C GLY A 645 -19.21 18.64 7.25
N SER A 646 -18.98 19.62 8.12
CA SER A 646 -17.65 20.19 8.42
C SER A 646 -17.43 20.29 9.93
N LEU A 647 -16.20 20.00 10.37
CA LEU A 647 -15.75 20.26 11.75
C LEU A 647 -14.50 21.13 11.73
N THR A 648 -14.57 22.31 12.33
CA THR A 648 -13.46 23.27 12.39
C THR A 648 -13.18 23.68 13.83
N ALA A 649 -11.93 24.05 14.10
CA ALA A 649 -11.49 24.55 15.40
C ALA A 649 -10.81 25.91 15.22
N ILE A 650 -11.29 26.91 15.95
CA ILE A 650 -10.75 28.29 15.94
C ILE A 650 -10.64 28.81 17.36
N ASN A 651 -9.72 29.73 17.62
CA ASN A 651 -9.74 30.49 18.86
C ASN A 651 -10.68 31.67 18.69
N SER A 652 -11.54 31.92 19.66
CA SER A 652 -12.53 33.00 19.60
C SER A 652 -12.72 33.64 20.96
N ASP A 653 -12.92 34.95 20.93
CA ASP A 653 -13.52 35.71 22.02
C ASP A 653 -15.04 35.50 22.00
N PHE A 654 -15.66 35.40 23.17
CA PHE A 654 -17.11 35.28 23.33
C PHE A 654 -17.59 35.93 24.62
N PHE A 655 -18.85 36.34 24.63
CA PHE A 655 -19.49 37.01 25.76
C PHE A 655 -20.62 36.14 26.29
N ILE A 656 -20.65 35.95 27.61
CA ILE A 656 -21.80 35.40 28.32
C ILE A 656 -22.29 36.51 29.24
N GLU A 657 -23.51 36.99 29.00
CA GLU A 657 -24.06 38.18 29.66
C GLU A 657 -23.12 39.40 29.52
N GLN A 658 -22.52 39.86 30.62
CA GLN A 658 -21.60 41.01 30.65
C GLN A 658 -20.12 40.61 30.75
N TYR A 659 -19.81 39.31 30.75
CA TYR A 659 -18.45 38.82 30.97
C TYR A 659 -17.79 38.37 29.66
N HIS A 660 -16.54 38.79 29.49
CA HIS A 660 -15.69 38.44 28.35
C HIS A 660 -14.88 37.17 28.64
N TYR A 661 -14.87 36.23 27.69
CA TYR A 661 -14.11 34.98 27.73
C TYR A 661 -13.34 34.77 26.44
N PHE A 662 -12.19 34.10 26.54
CA PHE A 662 -11.36 33.70 25.41
C PHE A 662 -11.04 32.21 25.51
N GLY A 663 -11.22 31.48 24.40
CA GLY A 663 -10.82 30.08 24.33
C GLY A 663 -11.02 29.44 22.97
N ALA A 664 -11.13 28.12 22.94
CA ALA A 664 -11.33 27.39 21.69
C ALA A 664 -12.82 27.27 21.36
N CYS A 665 -13.14 27.38 20.07
CA CYS A 665 -14.46 27.14 19.50
C CYS A 665 -14.36 25.99 18.49
N PHE A 666 -15.12 24.94 18.76
CA PHE A 666 -15.35 23.85 17.82
C PHE A 666 -16.68 24.07 17.12
N LYS A 667 -16.63 24.33 15.81
CA LYS A 667 -17.81 24.56 14.98
C LYS A 667 -18.10 23.34 14.12
N ILE A 668 -19.27 22.77 14.32
CA ILE A 668 -19.84 21.64 13.59
C ILE A 668 -20.94 22.17 12.66
N GLU A 669 -20.85 21.86 11.37
CA GLU A 669 -21.90 22.18 10.40
C GLU A 669 -22.38 20.87 9.76
N LEU A 670 -23.68 20.59 9.87
CA LEU A 670 -24.33 19.41 9.29
C LEU A 670 -25.38 19.85 8.26
N PRO A 671 -25.54 19.16 7.13
CA PRO A 671 -26.58 19.47 6.16
C PRO A 671 -27.97 19.48 6.82
N LYS A 672 -28.72 20.56 6.58
CA LYS A 672 -30.12 20.67 6.98
C LYS A 672 -30.97 19.80 6.07
N LEU A 673 -31.99 19.15 6.65
CA LEU A 673 -32.94 18.32 5.91
C LEU A 673 -34.27 19.00 5.65
#